data_AF-A0A507AQT5-F1
#
_entry.id   AF-A0A507AQT5-F1
#
_cell.length_a   1.000
_cell.length_b   1.000
_cell.length_c   1.000
_cell.angle_alpha   90.00
_cell.angle_beta   90.00
_cell.angle_gamma   90.00
#
_symmetry.space_group_name_H-M   'P 1'
#
loop_
_entity.id
_entity.type
_entity.pdbx_description
1 polymer ?
#
loop_
_entity_poly.entity_id
_entity_poly.type
_entity_poly.pdbx_seq_one_letter_code
_entity_poly.pdbx_strand_id
1 'polypeptide(L)'
;MRSLGIYSLGALLGAGLARANAPPAKPCATGAFSGVLPPEATVLSAVSVPAGGSYGEGPADIAYPINPTNLPELCALIVNVSSSASSSFRFGVFLPADWNERMLTIGNGGFAGGINWLEMGTGVKYGHAVVSTDTGHNSTAGDNEWALRAEEKRKDFGYRAIHGSVAIGKKIVAAYYGKGIAFSYYSGGSTGGRQGLKELQLHADSFDGALIGAPAWWTKRLQPWTTRAAIWNLPVGSPNHVPVELFKVLEAEVLRQCDAADGVADGIVSAPEACSFDFSALACKASGTENASSCFTEAQIETMRHIYAPYTIGDELVFPGAELSSESQMPFLFGGSAPSSYGDGYIRNFVLDDPDWTWQQYNDSLIALSDARDAGGCTADGFAAMKQFARAGGKLVLYHGLADALIPPGSARVLRDKIRAAMRAACQETDSWFRFFLVPGMQHVQGTAVGAPWYFGGSGQAAGLTAGKGGAPGDVVAGLGELGLRDAKHDLMLAMMEWVEKGRPIDEMVATSWNVERDVTSGVLRQRVLCSEPKKQVFIGGDEKKLENWNANAVDGNSLHILTLDGRIADMMTTTNSPPVDVDGSTKEEIDETSPEHKTLKYSLLGPSLLKAGQDAVDQSKVSEIIYNASKGSKFFNREEVKDKILTQKIDQILAKKARLEKLDLSHELRQADTLIAQLELSRDLSQYIVHVDCDAFYAAVELLDRPELAHVPFAVGGGVLTTCNYVARKYGCRSGMAGFVAKKLCPDLVMLKLNFEKYTAKATEVREVLAEYDPRFESASIDEAYLNITEYCAERAVRPADAVAQMRAEISERTKITVSAGIAANGKLAKICSNMNKPNGQYVLPNDRVAIMAFMKNLPCRKVNGIGRVFERELAAIGVKTCGDIYDHRQYLSRLFGEKAFEFLMHCYLGLGRTRIQPAEEYERKSVGTESTFGDISDPEKLREKLRWTAEELEKDMKRAECKGRTLVLKVKLHTYEVFTRQVVTPKAISLADDLYNYSLPILAKLEQEMPGMKLRLMGLRCTHLVSTKKPDTMAFFGLRPRRTESSDSDQRSSKRKASEDADGGAEDEWEQWPEEEPDQYDVDVDSDAKPGTEEESPHRRHGKEVVPNPKKKDAPPPEELWDCPICSRPQPADERQFNEHIDLCLSRQTIRDAVQEDIGGSSSAAAATTSRGTTPEASSKRIKTGGAEKKRGRPAAAADPRQKKLSFG
;
A
#
# COMPACT_ATOMS: atom_id res chain seq x y z
N MET A 1 42.59 -18.47 53.47
CA MET A 1 43.85 -19.24 53.30
C MET A 1 44.18 -19.34 51.81
N ARG A 2 45.48 -19.50 51.46
CA ARG A 2 46.16 -19.73 50.15
C ARG A 2 45.27 -20.20 48.96
N SER A 3 45.53 -19.85 47.69
CA SER A 3 46.84 -19.61 47.04
C SER A 3 46.81 -18.68 45.79
N LEU A 4 47.99 -18.28 45.29
CA LEU A 4 48.23 -17.42 44.10
C LEU A 4 48.49 -18.20 42.79
N GLY A 5 48.45 -17.49 41.64
CA GLY A 5 49.03 -17.86 40.33
C GLY A 5 48.49 -16.98 39.18
N ILE A 6 48.91 -15.72 38.95
CA ILE A 6 50.16 -15.19 38.33
C ILE A 6 50.10 -15.10 36.78
N TYR A 7 50.65 -13.98 36.25
CA TYR A 7 50.86 -13.53 34.84
C TYR A 7 49.70 -12.74 34.16
N SER A 8 49.94 -11.58 33.51
CA SER A 8 51.02 -10.58 33.64
C SER A 8 50.66 -9.25 32.95
N LEU A 9 51.38 -8.16 33.28
CA LEU A 9 51.20 -6.79 32.75
C LEU A 9 51.43 -6.66 31.22
N GLY A 10 50.80 -5.64 30.62
CA GLY A 10 51.10 -5.18 29.25
C GLY A 10 50.31 -3.95 28.81
N ALA A 11 50.58 -2.78 29.39
CA ALA A 11 50.01 -1.51 28.93
C ALA A 11 50.98 -0.79 27.99
N LEU A 12 50.51 -0.33 26.81
CA LEU A 12 50.86 0.94 26.15
C LEU A 12 50.29 1.04 24.71
N LEU A 13 50.00 2.29 24.31
CA LEU A 13 49.95 2.82 22.93
C LEU A 13 48.91 2.22 21.96
N GLY A 14 47.75 2.89 21.91
CA GLY A 14 46.74 2.77 20.84
C GLY A 14 46.14 4.13 20.44
N ALA A 15 46.90 5.22 20.58
CA ALA A 15 46.46 6.54 20.12
C ALA A 15 46.63 6.66 18.59
N GLY A 16 45.63 7.22 17.91
CA GLY A 16 45.78 7.70 16.54
C GLY A 16 45.60 6.67 15.41
N LEU A 17 44.46 5.96 15.38
CA LEU A 17 43.91 5.56 14.09
C LEU A 17 43.23 6.78 13.46
N ALA A 18 44.00 7.50 12.63
CA ALA A 18 43.51 8.66 11.89
C ALA A 18 42.30 8.26 11.03
N ARG A 19 41.17 8.98 11.18
CA ARG A 19 40.11 9.04 10.16
C ARG A 19 40.77 9.50 8.87
N ALA A 20 40.94 8.60 7.90
CA ALA A 20 41.63 8.91 6.66
C ALA A 20 40.82 9.91 5.84
N ASN A 21 41.34 11.14 5.74
CA ASN A 21 40.97 12.20 4.79
C ASN A 21 39.49 12.27 4.37
N ALA A 22 38.63 12.74 5.28
CA ALA A 22 37.56 13.62 4.82
C ALA A 22 38.22 14.90 4.26
N PRO A 23 37.71 15.49 3.16
CA PRO A 23 38.16 16.83 2.77
C PRO A 23 37.89 17.80 3.92
N PRO A 24 38.76 18.80 4.17
CA PRO A 24 38.50 19.78 5.21
C PRO A 24 37.17 20.49 4.90
N ALA A 25 36.30 20.58 5.92
CA ALA A 25 35.05 21.32 5.80
C ALA A 25 35.34 22.75 5.34
N LYS A 26 34.46 23.32 4.51
CA LYS A 26 34.64 24.68 3.99
C LYS A 26 34.78 25.69 5.14
N PRO A 27 35.55 26.77 4.97
CA PRO A 27 35.61 27.83 5.97
C PRO A 27 34.21 28.40 6.21
N CYS A 28 33.86 28.65 7.48
CA CYS A 28 32.59 29.25 7.85
C CYS A 28 32.57 30.75 7.48
N ALA A 29 32.29 31.03 6.20
CA ALA A 29 32.30 32.36 5.63
C ALA A 29 31.24 32.48 4.52
N THR A 30 30.61 33.66 4.39
CA THR A 30 29.48 33.89 3.48
C THR A 30 29.80 33.52 2.02
N GLY A 31 31.00 33.84 1.54
CA GLY A 31 31.46 33.52 0.19
C GLY A 31 31.58 32.02 -0.12
N ALA A 32 31.74 31.15 0.89
CA ALA A 32 32.04 29.72 0.69
C ALA A 32 30.92 28.90 0.02
N PHE A 33 29.69 29.43 0.04
CA PHE A 33 28.47 28.78 -0.45
C PHE A 33 27.93 29.39 -1.76
N SER A 34 28.49 30.52 -2.20
CA SER A 34 28.04 31.25 -3.41
C SER A 34 27.91 30.38 -4.66
N GLY A 35 28.80 29.40 -4.86
CA GLY A 35 28.77 28.49 -6.01
C GLY A 35 27.78 27.33 -5.94
N VAL A 36 26.95 27.21 -4.90
CA VAL A 36 25.93 26.13 -4.77
C VAL A 36 24.51 26.63 -4.49
N LEU A 37 24.34 27.93 -4.25
CA LEU A 37 23.04 28.56 -4.13
C LEU A 37 22.42 28.82 -5.52
N PRO A 38 21.10 28.72 -5.68
CA PRO A 38 20.43 29.22 -6.88
C PRO A 38 20.44 30.77 -6.92
N PRO A 39 20.23 31.41 -8.09
CA PRO A 39 20.35 32.87 -8.25
C PRO A 39 19.49 33.72 -7.30
N GLU A 40 18.34 33.18 -6.88
CA GLU A 40 17.39 33.82 -5.97
C GLU A 40 17.77 33.73 -4.48
N ALA A 41 18.86 33.02 -4.13
CA ALA A 41 19.27 32.78 -2.75
C ALA A 41 20.66 33.38 -2.43
N THR A 42 20.78 34.01 -1.25
CA THR A 42 22.02 34.66 -0.78
C THR A 42 22.29 34.34 0.70
N VAL A 43 23.54 34.00 1.05
CA VAL A 43 23.97 33.91 2.46
C VAL A 43 24.09 35.32 3.04
N LEU A 44 23.26 35.64 4.03
CA LEU A 44 23.31 36.91 4.77
C LEU A 44 24.41 36.89 5.85
N SER A 45 24.56 35.77 6.56
CA SER A 45 25.54 35.61 7.63
C SER A 45 26.15 34.22 7.63
N ALA A 46 27.40 34.12 8.06
CA ALA A 46 28.10 32.88 8.36
C ALA A 46 29.02 33.11 9.56
N VAL A 47 28.83 32.36 10.64
CA VAL A 47 29.49 32.59 11.94
C VAL A 47 29.95 31.25 12.51
N SER A 48 31.24 31.17 12.86
CA SER A 48 31.78 30.03 13.60
C SER A 48 31.40 30.15 15.07
N VAL A 49 30.73 29.14 15.60
CA VAL A 49 30.30 29.05 17.00
C VAL A 49 31.20 28.05 17.71
N PRO A 50 31.96 28.44 18.76
CA PRO A 50 32.80 27.51 19.50
C PRO A 50 31.95 26.56 20.37
N ALA A 51 32.52 25.41 20.74
CA ALA A 51 31.89 24.49 21.69
C ALA A 51 31.57 25.20 23.03
N GLY A 52 30.38 24.96 23.56
CA GLY A 52 29.80 25.68 24.71
C GLY A 52 29.17 27.04 24.35
N GLY A 53 29.24 27.47 23.08
CA GLY A 53 28.75 28.76 22.61
C GLY A 53 27.23 28.88 22.52
N SER A 54 26.78 30.04 22.03
CA SER A 54 25.38 30.38 21.77
C SER A 54 25.25 31.11 20.44
N TYR A 55 24.14 30.90 19.73
CA TYR A 55 23.85 31.57 18.46
C TYR A 55 22.34 31.70 18.23
N GLY A 56 21.93 32.82 17.65
CA GLY A 56 20.59 33.13 17.20
C GLY A 56 20.42 34.64 17.10
N GLU A 57 19.27 35.10 16.62
CA GLU A 57 19.01 36.53 16.39
C GLU A 57 18.53 37.28 17.66
N GLY A 58 18.33 36.58 18.77
CA GLY A 58 17.85 37.15 20.03
C GLY A 58 16.51 37.87 19.84
N PRO A 59 16.26 39.00 20.52
CA PRO A 59 15.02 39.77 20.38
C PRO A 59 14.68 40.29 18.97
N ALA A 60 15.56 40.13 17.97
CA ALA A 60 15.24 40.43 16.58
C ALA A 60 14.45 39.29 15.90
N ASP A 61 14.49 38.06 16.42
CA ASP A 61 13.52 37.01 16.09
C ASP A 61 12.30 37.15 17.01
N ILE A 62 11.16 37.53 16.45
CA ILE A 62 9.95 37.85 17.23
C ILE A 62 9.26 36.56 17.71
N ALA A 63 9.40 35.47 16.95
CA ALA A 63 8.86 34.16 17.30
C ALA A 63 9.69 33.45 18.37
N TYR A 64 11.02 33.47 18.23
CA TYR A 64 11.98 32.72 19.03
C TYR A 64 13.09 33.61 19.60
N PRO A 65 12.77 34.57 20.49
CA PRO A 65 13.72 35.59 20.97
C PRO A 65 14.83 35.06 21.90
N ILE A 66 14.81 33.76 22.23
CA ILE A 66 15.75 33.09 23.13
C ILE A 66 16.73 32.26 22.29
N ASN A 67 18.00 32.65 22.33
CA ASN A 67 19.06 31.90 21.67
C ASN A 67 19.38 30.60 22.44
N PRO A 68 19.56 29.45 21.78
CA PRO A 68 20.11 28.26 22.41
C PRO A 68 21.52 28.52 22.94
N THR A 69 21.85 27.88 24.05
CA THR A 69 23.18 27.90 24.69
C THR A 69 23.81 26.51 24.69
N ASN A 70 25.09 26.45 25.06
CA ASN A 70 25.82 25.20 25.24
C ASN A 70 25.80 24.35 23.93
N LEU A 71 26.03 25.01 22.81
CA LEU A 71 26.05 24.40 21.47
C LEU A 71 27.36 23.62 21.25
N PRO A 72 27.36 22.54 20.46
CA PRO A 72 28.59 21.96 19.93
C PRO A 72 29.30 22.96 19.00
N GLU A 73 30.59 22.74 18.72
CA GLU A 73 31.30 23.52 17.70
C GLU A 73 30.59 23.38 16.34
N LEU A 74 30.20 24.50 15.74
CA LEU A 74 29.40 24.52 14.52
C LEU A 74 29.62 25.78 13.68
N CYS A 75 29.27 25.71 12.40
CA CYS A 75 29.07 26.88 11.55
C CYS A 75 27.57 27.20 11.49
N ALA A 76 27.19 28.42 11.85
CA ALA A 76 25.83 28.93 11.79
C ALA A 76 25.66 29.86 10.58
N LEU A 77 24.62 29.64 9.77
CA LEU A 77 24.29 30.42 8.58
C LEU A 77 22.89 31.01 8.67
N ILE A 78 22.70 32.20 8.08
CA ILE A 78 21.37 32.69 7.68
C ILE A 78 21.38 32.89 6.17
N VAL A 79 20.39 32.30 5.49
CA VAL A 79 20.20 32.40 4.04
C VAL A 79 18.86 33.06 3.77
N ASN A 80 18.84 34.03 2.85
CA ASN A 80 17.61 34.65 2.34
C ASN A 80 17.32 34.16 0.92
N VAL A 81 16.05 33.89 0.62
CA VAL A 81 15.57 33.42 -0.69
C VAL A 81 14.46 34.34 -1.17
N SER A 82 14.62 34.96 -2.35
CA SER A 82 13.54 35.70 -3.01
C SER A 82 12.53 34.69 -3.56
N SER A 83 11.40 34.55 -2.88
CA SER A 83 10.39 33.52 -3.17
C SER A 83 9.38 33.97 -4.22
N SER A 84 9.19 35.28 -4.36
CA SER A 84 8.47 35.93 -5.46
C SER A 84 9.03 37.34 -5.71
N ALA A 85 8.32 38.16 -6.50
CA ALA A 85 8.62 39.59 -6.65
C ALA A 85 8.19 40.45 -5.44
N SER A 86 7.36 39.91 -4.53
CA SER A 86 6.79 40.63 -3.36
C SER A 86 7.00 39.90 -2.03
N SER A 87 7.73 38.78 -2.03
CA SER A 87 8.01 37.98 -0.85
C SER A 87 9.41 37.36 -0.89
N SER A 88 9.93 37.11 0.31
CA SER A 88 11.17 36.37 0.54
C SER A 88 11.08 35.70 1.90
N PHE A 89 11.67 34.51 2.04
CA PHE A 89 11.85 33.84 3.32
C PHE A 89 13.32 33.68 3.64
N ARG A 90 13.63 33.62 4.94
CA ARG A 90 14.95 33.29 5.45
C ARG A 90 14.92 31.88 6.03
N PHE A 91 16.09 31.26 6.12
CA PHE A 91 16.27 30.04 6.90
C PHE A 91 17.66 30.00 7.53
N GLY A 92 17.70 29.43 8.72
CA GLY A 92 18.92 29.16 9.47
C GLY A 92 19.48 27.79 9.10
N VAL A 93 20.80 27.66 9.17
CA VAL A 93 21.49 26.35 9.06
C VAL A 93 22.51 26.23 10.19
N PHE A 94 22.45 25.15 10.96
CA PHE A 94 23.53 24.72 11.86
C PHE A 94 24.29 23.55 11.23
N LEU A 95 25.61 23.70 11.11
CA LEU A 95 26.54 22.74 10.52
C LEU A 95 27.58 22.36 11.59
N PRO A 96 27.34 21.32 12.42
CA PRO A 96 28.28 20.91 13.46
C PRO A 96 29.61 20.39 12.89
N ALA A 97 30.70 20.58 13.62
CA ALA A 97 32.00 19.99 13.29
C ALA A 97 31.93 18.45 13.30
N ASP A 98 31.35 17.88 14.36
CA ASP A 98 31.08 16.44 14.51
C ASP A 98 29.76 16.03 13.82
N TRP A 99 29.66 16.30 12.52
CA TRP A 99 28.49 15.92 11.72
C TRP A 99 28.36 14.40 11.57
N ASN A 100 27.15 13.90 11.81
CA ASN A 100 26.82 12.48 11.81
C ASN A 100 26.21 11.98 10.49
N GLU A 101 26.41 12.73 9.39
CA GLU A 101 25.91 12.46 8.03
C GLU A 101 24.39 12.63 7.85
N ARG A 102 23.67 13.08 8.88
CA ARG A 102 22.20 13.28 8.84
C ARG A 102 21.82 14.75 8.80
N MET A 103 20.69 15.05 8.17
CA MET A 103 20.05 16.37 8.20
C MET A 103 18.76 16.30 9.02
N LEU A 104 18.41 17.36 9.75
CA LEU A 104 17.14 17.53 10.45
C LEU A 104 16.51 18.87 10.07
N THR A 105 15.22 18.86 9.71
CA THR A 105 14.43 20.07 9.51
C THR A 105 13.43 20.26 10.65
N ILE A 106 13.35 21.48 11.15
CA ILE A 106 12.52 21.91 12.27
C ILE A 106 11.42 22.85 11.78
N GLY A 107 10.17 22.59 12.19
CA GLY A 107 9.00 23.42 11.91
C GLY A 107 8.79 24.62 12.84
N ASN A 108 7.68 25.33 12.64
CA ASN A 108 7.28 26.53 13.38
C ASN A 108 5.99 26.29 14.21
N GLY A 109 5.65 27.20 15.13
CA GLY A 109 4.38 27.16 15.89
C GLY A 109 3.40 28.26 15.47
N GLY A 110 2.09 28.00 15.54
CA GLY A 110 1.04 29.01 15.30
C GLY A 110 1.16 29.71 13.93
N PHE A 111 0.96 31.03 13.90
CA PHE A 111 1.22 31.91 12.76
C PHE A 111 2.58 32.63 12.89
N ALA A 112 3.55 32.03 13.59
CA ALA A 112 4.82 32.66 13.89
C ALA A 112 5.78 32.67 12.69
N GLY A 113 6.33 33.85 12.40
CA GLY A 113 7.48 34.03 11.52
C GLY A 113 8.76 34.22 12.33
N GLY A 114 9.75 33.39 12.08
CA GLY A 114 11.05 33.40 12.77
C GLY A 114 11.75 32.06 12.68
N ILE A 115 13.08 32.05 12.75
CA ILE A 115 13.88 30.82 12.66
C ILE A 115 13.89 30.20 14.06
N ASN A 116 13.46 28.93 14.18
CA ASN A 116 13.37 28.23 15.46
C ASN A 116 14.75 27.80 15.99
N TRP A 117 15.60 28.79 16.30
CA TRP A 117 16.97 28.59 16.78
C TRP A 117 17.02 27.71 18.03
N LEU A 118 16.04 27.82 18.92
CA LEU A 118 15.98 27.07 20.17
C LEU A 118 15.87 25.56 19.94
N GLU A 119 14.93 25.11 19.09
CA GLU A 119 14.79 23.68 18.73
C GLU A 119 15.86 23.23 17.71
N MET A 120 16.40 24.13 16.88
CA MET A 120 17.63 23.82 16.13
C MET A 120 18.81 23.50 17.07
N GLY A 121 18.89 24.20 18.21
CA GLY A 121 19.91 24.01 19.25
C GLY A 121 19.80 22.70 20.02
N THR A 122 18.61 22.10 20.13
CA THR A 122 18.46 20.72 20.63
C THR A 122 18.74 19.70 19.52
N GLY A 123 18.23 19.94 18.30
CA GLY A 123 18.47 19.09 17.13
C GLY A 123 19.94 18.86 16.80
N VAL A 124 20.80 19.89 16.93
CA VAL A 124 22.23 19.77 16.62
C VAL A 124 22.98 18.92 17.65
N LYS A 125 22.46 18.78 18.88
CA LYS A 125 23.06 17.96 19.95
C LYS A 125 22.91 16.44 19.69
N TYR A 126 22.16 16.03 18.66
CA TYR A 126 22.19 14.67 18.09
C TYR A 126 23.32 14.46 17.05
N GLY A 127 24.02 15.53 16.64
CA GLY A 127 25.07 15.52 15.60
C GLY A 127 24.57 15.84 14.18
N HIS A 128 23.30 16.23 14.04
CA HIS A 128 22.70 16.56 12.75
C HIS A 128 23.14 17.94 12.23
N ALA A 129 23.19 18.08 10.92
CA ALA A 129 23.05 19.41 10.32
C ALA A 129 21.56 19.81 10.39
N VAL A 130 21.24 21.01 10.90
CA VAL A 130 19.85 21.39 11.22
C VAL A 130 19.40 22.62 10.44
N VAL A 131 18.15 22.65 9.99
CA VAL A 131 17.53 23.75 9.25
C VAL A 131 16.16 24.12 9.82
N SER A 132 15.86 25.41 9.90
CA SER A 132 14.52 25.97 10.16
C SER A 132 14.32 27.27 9.37
N THR A 133 13.10 27.57 8.95
CA THR A 133 12.77 28.79 8.19
C THR A 133 11.94 29.78 9.00
N ASP A 134 12.04 31.07 8.66
CA ASP A 134 11.14 32.11 9.17
C ASP A 134 9.75 32.12 8.51
N THR A 135 9.50 31.25 7.54
CA THR A 135 8.20 31.12 6.84
C THR A 135 7.77 32.37 6.04
N GLY A 136 8.70 33.28 5.71
CA GLY A 136 8.45 34.44 4.84
C GLY A 136 8.08 35.73 5.57
N HIS A 137 8.20 35.76 6.90
CA HIS A 137 7.87 36.92 7.73
C HIS A 137 8.54 36.81 9.13
N ASN A 138 8.31 37.80 9.99
CA ASN A 138 8.80 37.83 11.36
C ASN A 138 7.65 38.32 12.27
N SER A 139 7.13 37.46 13.15
CA SER A 139 5.91 37.71 13.95
C SER A 139 5.80 36.75 15.14
N THR A 140 4.93 37.04 16.10
CA THR A 140 4.58 36.08 17.17
C THR A 140 3.62 35.01 16.65
N ALA A 141 3.49 33.88 17.37
CA ALA A 141 2.56 32.81 17.02
C ALA A 141 1.08 33.24 16.92
N GLY A 142 0.68 34.30 17.63
CA GLY A 142 -0.69 34.84 17.60
C GLY A 142 -0.90 36.00 16.62
N ASP A 143 0.15 36.49 15.94
CA ASP A 143 0.05 37.57 14.96
C ASP A 143 -0.09 36.98 13.54
N ASN A 144 -1.17 37.36 12.88
CA ASN A 144 -1.46 37.02 11.49
C ASN A 144 -1.83 38.23 10.62
N GLU A 145 -1.58 39.47 11.08
CA GLU A 145 -1.83 40.67 10.27
C GLU A 145 -0.92 40.74 9.04
N TRP A 146 0.28 40.14 9.13
CA TRP A 146 1.25 40.02 8.04
C TRP A 146 0.72 39.32 6.77
N ALA A 147 -0.37 38.55 6.88
CA ALA A 147 -1.00 37.82 5.79
C ALA A 147 -1.99 38.67 4.97
N LEU A 148 -2.52 39.73 5.57
CA LEU A 148 -3.50 40.63 4.95
C LEU A 148 -2.90 41.23 3.66
N ARG A 149 -3.61 41.06 2.54
CA ARG A 149 -3.23 41.48 1.18
C ARG A 149 -1.87 40.94 0.70
N ALA A 150 -1.34 39.91 1.38
CA ALA A 150 -0.02 39.33 1.12
C ALA A 150 -0.10 37.84 0.72
N GLU A 151 -0.72 37.56 -0.44
CA GLU A 151 -0.90 36.18 -0.96
C GLU A 151 0.41 35.39 -1.05
N GLU A 152 1.50 36.01 -1.50
CA GLU A 152 2.79 35.34 -1.65
C GLU A 152 3.45 34.99 -0.30
N LYS A 153 3.22 35.79 0.76
CA LYS A 153 3.60 35.41 2.13
C LYS A 153 2.75 34.27 2.66
N ARG A 154 1.45 34.24 2.35
CA ARG A 154 0.56 33.12 2.68
C ARG A 154 1.05 31.80 2.05
N LYS A 155 1.59 31.83 0.82
CA LYS A 155 2.22 30.66 0.16
C LYS A 155 3.56 30.27 0.78
N ASP A 156 4.39 31.24 1.19
CA ASP A 156 5.64 30.98 1.91
C ASP A 156 5.38 30.23 3.22
N PHE A 157 4.44 30.72 4.02
CA PHE A 157 3.98 30.05 5.25
C PHE A 157 3.29 28.71 4.98
N GLY A 158 2.47 28.64 3.94
CA GLY A 158 1.72 27.43 3.57
C GLY A 158 2.62 26.25 3.25
N TYR A 159 3.60 26.43 2.35
CA TYR A 159 4.48 25.34 1.92
C TYR A 159 5.86 25.79 1.39
N ARG A 160 5.94 26.92 0.68
CA ARG A 160 7.10 27.24 -0.17
C ARG A 160 8.39 27.51 0.61
N ALA A 161 8.31 28.09 1.81
CA ALA A 161 9.49 28.35 2.63
C ALA A 161 10.09 27.07 3.22
N ILE A 162 9.25 26.12 3.66
CA ILE A 162 9.69 24.81 4.14
C ILE A 162 10.39 24.06 3.00
N HIS A 163 9.72 23.88 1.86
CA HIS A 163 10.31 23.19 0.71
C HIS A 163 11.65 23.82 0.26
N GLY A 164 11.68 25.15 0.10
CA GLY A 164 12.87 25.86 -0.31
C GLY A 164 14.03 25.75 0.69
N SER A 165 13.75 25.84 1.99
CA SER A 165 14.76 25.67 3.04
C SER A 165 15.31 24.23 3.09
N VAL A 166 14.48 23.21 2.88
CA VAL A 166 14.91 21.80 2.75
C VAL A 166 15.79 21.63 1.51
N ALA A 167 15.30 22.02 0.33
CA ALA A 167 15.97 21.80 -0.95
C ALA A 167 17.32 22.55 -1.06
N ILE A 168 17.40 23.78 -0.56
CA ILE A 168 18.64 24.56 -0.54
C ILE A 168 19.53 24.13 0.63
N GLY A 169 18.95 23.81 1.80
CA GLY A 169 19.67 23.26 2.95
C GLY A 169 20.43 21.98 2.61
N LYS A 170 19.80 21.02 1.91
CA LYS A 170 20.46 19.79 1.43
C LYS A 170 21.70 20.09 0.58
N LYS A 171 21.64 21.11 -0.29
CA LYS A 171 22.79 21.56 -1.12
C LYS A 171 23.90 22.20 -0.27
N ILE A 172 23.54 23.06 0.68
CA ILE A 172 24.49 23.72 1.59
C ILE A 172 25.26 22.70 2.42
N VAL A 173 24.55 21.76 3.07
CA VAL A 173 25.12 20.69 3.88
C VAL A 173 26.11 19.87 3.05
N ALA A 174 25.67 19.36 1.89
CA ALA A 174 26.53 18.55 1.02
C ALA A 174 27.78 19.31 0.54
N ALA A 175 27.63 20.61 0.26
CA ALA A 175 28.73 21.48 -0.17
C ALA A 175 29.70 21.89 0.95
N TYR A 176 29.25 21.91 2.20
CA TYR A 176 30.06 22.26 3.36
C TYR A 176 31.02 21.14 3.74
N TYR A 177 30.48 19.92 3.88
CA TYR A 177 31.23 18.72 4.27
C TYR A 177 31.90 18.00 3.08
N GLY A 178 31.59 18.39 1.84
CA GLY A 178 32.07 17.70 0.63
C GLY A 178 31.55 16.27 0.50
N LYS A 179 30.44 15.94 1.19
CA LYS A 179 29.87 14.60 1.31
C LYS A 179 28.34 14.68 1.34
N GLY A 180 27.67 13.74 0.68
CA GLY A 180 26.20 13.68 0.64
C GLY A 180 25.59 13.36 2.01
N ILE A 181 24.35 13.81 2.21
CA ILE A 181 23.51 13.43 3.36
C ILE A 181 23.11 11.97 3.21
N ALA A 182 23.27 11.18 4.29
CA ALA A 182 22.87 9.78 4.34
C ALA A 182 21.38 9.61 4.68
N PHE A 183 20.86 10.41 5.61
CA PHE A 183 19.46 10.39 6.04
C PHE A 183 18.96 11.81 6.36
N SER A 184 17.70 12.09 6.04
CA SER A 184 17.03 13.38 6.17
C SER A 184 15.81 13.23 7.09
N TYR A 185 15.74 14.00 8.18
CA TYR A 185 14.69 13.89 9.19
C TYR A 185 13.87 15.17 9.31
N TYR A 186 12.63 15.04 9.79
CA TYR A 186 11.75 16.16 10.13
C TYR A 186 11.24 16.05 11.57
N SER A 187 11.13 17.18 12.27
CA SER A 187 10.48 17.31 13.57
C SER A 187 9.64 18.58 13.61
N GLY A 188 8.34 18.45 13.89
CA GLY A 188 7.46 19.60 14.06
C GLY A 188 6.17 19.28 14.82
N GLY A 189 5.86 20.10 15.81
CA GLY A 189 4.56 20.15 16.51
C GLY A 189 3.64 21.23 15.92
N SER A 190 2.32 21.14 16.11
CA SER A 190 1.37 22.22 15.78
C SER A 190 1.38 22.61 14.29
N THR A 191 1.63 23.87 13.95
CA THR A 191 1.93 24.32 12.57
C THR A 191 3.11 23.58 11.95
N GLY A 192 4.13 23.20 12.71
CA GLY A 192 5.21 22.32 12.28
C GLY A 192 4.71 20.94 11.91
N GLY A 193 3.76 20.40 12.67
CA GLY A 193 3.09 19.15 12.30
C GLY A 193 2.37 19.25 10.95
N ARG A 194 1.69 20.37 10.69
CA ARG A 194 1.07 20.69 9.39
C ARG A 194 2.12 20.85 8.28
N GLN A 195 3.19 21.60 8.52
CA GLN A 195 4.29 21.86 7.57
C GLN A 195 4.96 20.55 7.14
N GLY A 196 5.30 19.67 8.09
CA GLY A 196 5.86 18.36 7.81
C GLY A 196 4.92 17.51 6.96
N LEU A 197 3.65 17.37 7.36
CA LEU A 197 2.65 16.64 6.56
C LEU A 197 2.49 17.23 5.15
N LYS A 198 2.48 18.55 5.00
CA LYS A 198 2.36 19.21 3.68
C LYS A 198 3.58 18.92 2.81
N GLU A 199 4.79 18.99 3.36
CA GLU A 199 6.02 18.63 2.65
C GLU A 199 6.01 17.15 2.23
N LEU A 200 5.58 16.23 3.10
CA LEU A 200 5.44 14.80 2.75
C LEU A 200 4.41 14.52 1.63
N GLN A 201 3.38 15.37 1.51
CA GLN A 201 2.35 15.26 0.48
C GLN A 201 2.80 15.83 -0.88
N LEU A 202 3.68 16.83 -0.88
CA LEU A 202 4.16 17.49 -2.11
C LEU A 202 5.51 16.92 -2.59
N HIS A 203 6.38 16.52 -1.66
CA HIS A 203 7.80 16.21 -1.85
C HIS A 203 8.18 14.98 -1.02
N ALA A 204 7.76 13.82 -1.52
CA ALA A 204 7.93 12.51 -0.87
C ALA A 204 9.39 12.10 -0.59
N ASP A 205 10.37 12.76 -1.19
CA ASP A 205 11.82 12.55 -1.02
C ASP A 205 12.50 13.60 -0.11
N SER A 206 11.73 14.50 0.51
CA SER A 206 12.27 15.48 1.44
C SER A 206 12.82 14.85 2.71
N PHE A 207 12.19 13.80 3.24
CA PHE A 207 12.60 13.12 4.48
C PHE A 207 12.54 11.59 4.36
N ASP A 208 13.41 10.91 5.10
CA ASP A 208 13.39 9.47 5.35
C ASP A 208 12.62 9.14 6.65
N GLY A 209 12.57 10.09 7.61
CA GLY A 209 11.84 9.95 8.86
C GLY A 209 11.21 11.27 9.33
N ALA A 210 9.94 11.26 9.76
CA ALA A 210 9.21 12.45 10.17
C ALA A 210 8.47 12.26 11.51
N LEU A 211 8.68 13.20 12.44
CA LEU A 211 7.98 13.32 13.71
C LEU A 211 6.96 14.46 13.63
N ILE A 212 5.68 14.11 13.74
CA ILE A 212 4.55 15.03 13.59
C ILE A 212 3.76 15.06 14.90
N GLY A 213 3.90 16.15 15.65
CA GLY A 213 3.16 16.37 16.89
C GLY A 213 1.92 17.25 16.66
N ALA A 214 0.79 16.86 17.24
CA ALA A 214 -0.46 17.65 17.31
C ALA A 214 -0.74 18.55 16.09
N PRO A 215 -0.85 18.00 14.86
CA PRO A 215 -0.71 18.80 13.65
C PRO A 215 -1.93 19.68 13.35
N ALA A 216 -1.67 20.95 13.00
CA ALA A 216 -2.67 21.88 12.47
C ALA A 216 -3.09 21.58 11.00
N TRP A 217 -3.17 20.29 10.65
CA TRP A 217 -3.26 19.79 9.27
C TRP A 217 -4.49 20.32 8.53
N TRP A 218 -5.63 20.46 9.21
CA TRP A 218 -6.90 20.87 8.62
C TRP A 218 -7.16 22.38 8.80
N THR A 219 -6.17 23.23 8.50
CA THR A 219 -6.19 24.67 8.84
C THR A 219 -7.47 25.37 8.37
N LYS A 220 -7.95 25.06 7.17
CA LYS A 220 -9.18 25.63 6.57
C LYS A 220 -10.48 25.30 7.33
N ARG A 221 -10.48 24.33 8.25
CA ARG A 221 -11.61 24.01 9.15
C ARG A 221 -11.31 24.29 10.63
N LEU A 222 -10.09 23.99 11.08
CA LEU A 222 -9.63 24.25 12.44
C LEU A 222 -9.89 25.70 12.86
N GLN A 223 -9.42 26.68 12.07
CA GLN A 223 -9.51 28.08 12.51
C GLN A 223 -10.93 28.67 12.43
N PRO A 224 -11.75 28.37 11.41
CA PRO A 224 -13.17 28.70 11.47
C PRO A 224 -13.94 28.02 12.62
N TRP A 225 -13.54 26.81 13.04
CA TRP A 225 -14.05 26.18 14.28
C TRP A 225 -13.57 26.93 15.53
N THR A 226 -12.30 27.33 15.63
CA THR A 226 -11.77 28.14 16.74
C THR A 226 -12.62 29.39 16.98
N THR A 227 -12.99 30.10 15.91
CA THR A 227 -13.90 31.26 15.99
C THR A 227 -15.30 30.87 16.46
N ARG A 228 -15.87 29.79 15.91
CA ARG A 228 -17.22 29.33 16.27
C ARG A 228 -17.32 28.90 17.73
N ALA A 229 -16.34 28.15 18.21
CA ALA A 229 -16.25 27.67 19.58
C ALA A 229 -16.13 28.84 20.58
N ALA A 230 -15.33 29.85 20.27
CA ALA A 230 -15.28 31.08 21.07
C ALA A 230 -16.62 31.86 21.03
N ILE A 231 -17.31 31.90 19.89
CA ILE A 231 -18.62 32.58 19.77
C ILE A 231 -19.69 31.95 20.68
N TRP A 232 -19.69 30.63 20.90
CA TRP A 232 -20.58 30.01 21.88
C TRP A 232 -20.38 30.52 23.30
N ASN A 233 -19.16 30.94 23.65
CA ASN A 233 -18.85 31.51 24.96
C ASN A 233 -18.98 33.06 25.04
N LEU A 234 -19.43 33.72 23.97
CA LEU A 234 -19.40 35.18 23.83
C LEU A 234 -20.80 35.77 23.53
N PRO A 235 -21.02 37.08 23.78
CA PRO A 235 -20.11 38.04 24.41
C PRO A 235 -20.00 37.89 25.93
N VAL A 236 -18.98 38.50 26.53
CA VAL A 236 -18.84 38.60 28.00
C VAL A 236 -20.09 39.24 28.62
N GLY A 237 -20.59 38.66 29.70
CA GLY A 237 -21.80 39.12 30.40
C GLY A 237 -23.12 38.59 29.81
N SER A 238 -23.07 37.78 28.75
CA SER A 238 -24.22 36.99 28.30
C SER A 238 -24.50 35.80 29.25
N PRO A 239 -25.73 35.26 29.32
CA PRO A 239 -26.04 34.11 30.17
C PRO A 239 -25.26 32.83 29.82
N ASN A 240 -24.83 32.68 28.56
CA ASN A 240 -24.05 31.56 28.05
C ASN A 240 -22.53 31.71 28.32
N HIS A 241 -22.06 32.87 28.78
CA HIS A 241 -20.64 33.10 29.05
C HIS A 241 -20.16 32.35 30.31
N VAL A 242 -19.19 31.45 30.11
CA VAL A 242 -18.41 30.72 31.12
C VAL A 242 -17.15 31.56 31.45
N PRO A 243 -17.04 32.13 32.66
CA PRO A 243 -15.84 32.83 33.10
C PRO A 243 -14.64 31.90 33.27
N VAL A 244 -13.43 32.45 33.18
CA VAL A 244 -12.15 31.71 33.28
C VAL A 244 -12.06 30.87 34.56
N GLU A 245 -12.64 31.36 35.67
CA GLU A 245 -12.66 30.70 36.97
C GLU A 245 -13.44 29.38 36.95
N LEU A 246 -14.51 29.28 36.15
CA LEU A 246 -15.35 28.08 36.07
C LEU A 246 -14.68 26.93 35.31
N PHE A 247 -13.68 27.18 34.45
CA PHE A 247 -12.95 26.10 33.78
C PHE A 247 -12.19 25.21 34.78
N LYS A 248 -11.76 25.73 35.93
CA LYS A 248 -11.18 24.91 37.02
C LYS A 248 -12.22 24.07 37.76
N VAL A 249 -13.46 24.55 37.84
CA VAL A 249 -14.58 23.78 38.41
C VAL A 249 -14.95 22.64 37.47
N LEU A 250 -14.97 22.91 36.15
CA LEU A 250 -15.15 21.91 35.11
C LEU A 250 -14.03 20.87 35.11
N GLU A 251 -12.76 21.28 35.12
CA GLU A 251 -11.59 20.39 35.21
C GLU A 251 -11.66 19.44 36.40
N ALA A 252 -11.96 19.98 37.60
CA ALA A 252 -12.09 19.19 38.81
C ALA A 252 -13.24 18.16 38.73
N GLU A 253 -14.36 18.52 38.11
CA GLU A 253 -15.51 17.63 37.94
C GLU A 253 -15.28 16.58 36.84
N VAL A 254 -14.62 16.95 35.74
CA VAL A 254 -14.18 16.01 34.68
C VAL A 254 -13.22 14.99 35.27
N LEU A 255 -12.22 15.40 36.06
CA LEU A 255 -11.36 14.47 36.80
C LEU A 255 -12.17 13.57 37.74
N ARG A 256 -13.10 14.13 38.52
CA ARG A 256 -13.94 13.37 39.47
C ARG A 256 -14.79 12.29 38.79
N GLN A 257 -15.22 12.48 37.56
CA GLN A 257 -16.05 11.54 36.82
C GLN A 257 -15.25 10.60 35.88
N CYS A 258 -14.14 11.07 35.30
CA CYS A 258 -13.49 10.43 34.16
C CYS A 258 -12.08 9.87 34.43
N ASP A 259 -11.44 10.21 35.55
CA ASP A 259 -10.10 9.70 35.90
C ASP A 259 -10.06 8.17 35.84
N ALA A 260 -10.92 7.51 36.64
CA ALA A 260 -11.03 6.05 36.73
C ALA A 260 -11.58 5.34 35.47
N ALA A 261 -11.83 6.04 34.35
CA ALA A 261 -12.42 5.45 33.15
C ALA A 261 -11.47 4.47 32.41
N ASP A 262 -10.16 4.54 32.66
CA ASP A 262 -9.17 3.57 32.16
C ASP A 262 -8.90 2.39 33.12
N GLY A 263 -9.57 2.37 34.29
CA GLY A 263 -9.36 1.42 35.37
C GLY A 263 -8.43 1.90 36.49
N VAL A 264 -7.85 3.09 36.40
CA VAL A 264 -6.93 3.67 37.38
C VAL A 264 -7.38 5.07 37.78
N ALA A 265 -7.46 5.34 39.09
CA ALA A 265 -7.71 6.69 39.58
C ALA A 265 -6.36 7.35 39.98
N ASP A 266 -5.65 7.95 39.00
CA ASP A 266 -4.34 8.57 39.22
C ASP A 266 -4.29 10.09 38.96
N GLY A 267 -5.44 10.72 38.73
CA GLY A 267 -5.60 12.11 38.34
C GLY A 267 -5.34 12.37 36.85
N ILE A 268 -5.45 11.34 35.99
CA ILE A 268 -5.19 11.43 34.55
C ILE A 268 -6.30 10.71 33.79
N VAL A 269 -7.15 11.46 33.08
CA VAL A 269 -8.12 10.89 32.14
C VAL A 269 -7.37 10.32 30.93
N SER A 270 -7.08 9.02 30.93
CA SER A 270 -6.37 8.36 29.82
C SER A 270 -7.28 7.78 28.74
N ALA A 271 -8.56 7.56 29.07
CA ALA A 271 -9.58 7.02 28.17
C ALA A 271 -10.82 7.95 28.18
N PRO A 272 -10.69 9.21 27.73
CA PRO A 272 -11.82 10.15 27.71
C PRO A 272 -13.01 9.61 26.91
N GLU A 273 -12.76 8.78 25.88
CA GLU A 273 -13.82 8.13 25.08
C GLU A 273 -14.66 7.09 25.86
N ALA A 274 -14.19 6.64 27.02
CA ALA A 274 -14.89 5.72 27.91
C ALA A 274 -15.70 6.44 29.00
N CYS A 275 -15.55 7.77 29.15
CA CYS A 275 -16.27 8.53 30.16
C CYS A 275 -17.62 9.07 29.65
N SER A 276 -18.71 8.68 30.32
CA SER A 276 -20.04 9.29 30.12
C SER A 276 -20.22 10.48 31.07
N PHE A 277 -19.62 11.63 30.75
CA PHE A 277 -19.64 12.82 31.60
C PHE A 277 -21.06 13.41 31.79
N ASP A 278 -21.51 13.50 33.04
CA ASP A 278 -22.77 14.12 33.45
C ASP A 278 -22.56 15.59 33.85
N PHE A 279 -22.92 16.48 32.92
CA PHE A 279 -22.89 17.93 33.14
C PHE A 279 -23.85 18.41 34.25
N SER A 280 -24.88 17.63 34.62
CA SER A 280 -25.86 18.07 35.63
C SER A 280 -25.24 18.22 37.03
N ALA A 281 -24.12 17.52 37.30
CA ALA A 281 -23.33 17.66 38.52
C ALA A 281 -22.71 19.07 38.70
N LEU A 282 -22.56 19.84 37.61
CA LEU A 282 -22.06 21.22 37.65
C LEU A 282 -23.15 22.26 38.01
N ALA A 283 -24.43 21.88 37.96
CA ALA A 283 -25.53 22.84 38.03
C ALA A 283 -25.66 23.52 39.40
N CYS A 284 -25.84 24.85 39.42
CA CYS A 284 -26.08 25.62 40.64
C CYS A 284 -27.36 25.16 41.38
N LYS A 285 -27.29 24.98 42.70
CA LYS A 285 -28.44 24.54 43.50
C LYS A 285 -29.49 25.64 43.66
N ALA A 286 -30.76 25.23 43.64
CA ALA A 286 -31.93 26.10 43.74
C ALA A 286 -32.06 26.90 45.05
N SER A 287 -31.20 26.68 46.06
CA SER A 287 -31.23 27.44 47.33
C SER A 287 -30.65 28.86 47.21
N GLY A 288 -29.96 29.21 46.11
CA GLY A 288 -29.45 30.56 45.87
C GLY A 288 -28.32 31.02 46.81
N THR A 289 -27.75 30.09 47.59
CA THR A 289 -26.70 30.33 48.59
C THR A 289 -25.28 30.01 48.10
N GLU A 290 -25.15 29.47 46.89
CA GLU A 290 -23.86 29.11 46.29
C GLU A 290 -23.24 30.29 45.55
N ASN A 291 -21.92 30.36 45.53
CA ASN A 291 -21.21 31.44 44.85
C ASN A 291 -21.29 31.23 43.33
N ALA A 292 -21.54 32.30 42.55
CA ALA A 292 -21.63 32.23 41.09
C ALA A 292 -20.31 31.80 40.41
N SER A 293 -19.21 31.74 41.16
CA SER A 293 -17.90 31.24 40.72
C SER A 293 -17.62 29.77 41.08
N SER A 294 -18.62 29.00 41.54
CA SER A 294 -18.44 27.60 41.97
C SER A 294 -19.43 26.60 41.35
N CYS A 295 -20.29 27.04 40.44
CA CYS A 295 -21.28 26.21 39.75
C CYS A 295 -21.66 26.84 38.41
N PHE A 296 -22.32 26.07 37.54
CA PHE A 296 -22.75 26.48 36.21
C PHE A 296 -24.26 26.71 36.17
N THR A 297 -24.69 27.69 35.38
CA THR A 297 -26.08 27.81 34.92
C THR A 297 -26.35 26.88 33.72
N GLU A 298 -27.61 26.57 33.41
CA GLU A 298 -27.93 25.70 32.25
C GLU A 298 -27.40 26.28 30.93
N ALA A 299 -27.42 27.60 30.76
CA ALA A 299 -26.88 28.26 29.56
C ALA A 299 -25.35 28.09 29.44
N GLN A 300 -24.62 28.14 30.55
CA GLN A 300 -23.18 27.85 30.60
C GLN A 300 -22.89 26.35 30.39
N ILE A 301 -23.75 25.46 30.88
CA ILE A 301 -23.66 24.03 30.60
C ILE A 301 -23.84 23.77 29.10
N GLU A 302 -24.82 24.40 28.45
CA GLU A 302 -25.06 24.24 27.01
C GLU A 302 -23.88 24.76 26.16
N THR A 303 -23.26 25.89 26.56
CA THR A 303 -21.99 26.35 25.96
C THR A 303 -20.91 25.28 26.00
N MET A 304 -20.72 24.63 27.15
CA MET A 304 -19.72 23.56 27.27
C MET A 304 -20.11 22.33 26.45
N ARG A 305 -21.39 21.92 26.44
CA ARG A 305 -21.87 20.83 25.57
C ARG A 305 -21.54 21.10 24.10
N HIS A 306 -21.71 22.33 23.61
CA HIS A 306 -21.31 22.70 22.24
C HIS A 306 -19.78 22.63 22.03
N ILE A 307 -18.96 23.08 22.97
CA ILE A 307 -17.49 23.05 22.86
C ILE A 307 -16.93 21.62 22.80
N TYR A 308 -17.50 20.68 23.57
CA TYR A 308 -17.13 19.25 23.51
C TYR A 308 -17.74 18.51 22.31
N ALA A 309 -18.91 18.95 21.83
CA ALA A 309 -19.57 18.29 20.70
C ALA A 309 -18.82 18.52 19.37
N PRO A 310 -18.85 17.54 18.44
CA PRO A 310 -18.40 17.78 17.06
C PRO A 310 -19.21 18.90 16.40
N TYR A 311 -18.53 19.88 15.81
CA TYR A 311 -19.20 20.92 15.04
C TYR A 311 -19.56 20.37 13.65
N THR A 312 -20.85 20.35 13.34
CA THR A 312 -21.42 19.83 12.09
C THR A 312 -22.27 20.89 11.38
N ILE A 313 -22.36 20.79 10.05
CA ILE A 313 -23.31 21.54 9.22
C ILE A 313 -24.10 20.50 8.42
N GLY A 314 -25.35 20.27 8.83
CA GLY A 314 -26.07 19.06 8.42
C GLY A 314 -25.32 17.81 8.89
N ASP A 315 -25.16 16.82 8.02
CA ASP A 315 -24.41 15.59 8.33
C ASP A 315 -22.88 15.75 8.15
N GLU A 316 -22.41 16.92 7.72
CA GLU A 316 -20.99 17.15 7.44
C GLU A 316 -20.23 17.57 8.71
N LEU A 317 -19.22 16.79 9.09
CA LEU A 317 -18.26 17.18 10.13
C LEU A 317 -17.41 18.37 9.67
N VAL A 318 -17.60 19.52 10.31
CA VAL A 318 -16.72 20.68 10.14
C VAL A 318 -15.41 20.44 10.87
N PHE A 319 -15.48 20.18 12.16
CA PHE A 319 -14.32 19.90 13.00
C PHE A 319 -14.72 19.19 14.30
N PRO A 320 -13.90 18.27 14.84
CA PRO A 320 -14.15 17.64 16.15
C PRO A 320 -14.21 18.69 17.28
N GLY A 321 -15.03 18.44 18.30
CA GLY A 321 -15.04 19.23 19.53
C GLY A 321 -13.80 19.00 20.38
N ALA A 322 -13.67 19.75 21.47
CA ALA A 322 -12.64 19.53 22.48
C ALA A 322 -12.81 18.17 23.17
N GLU A 323 -11.73 17.62 23.72
CA GLU A 323 -11.75 16.36 24.46
C GLU A 323 -11.84 16.64 25.97
N LEU A 324 -12.49 15.74 26.72
CA LEU A 324 -12.39 15.72 28.19
C LEU A 324 -10.91 15.58 28.60
N SER A 325 -10.49 16.29 29.65
CA SER A 325 -9.10 16.54 30.12
C SER A 325 -8.41 17.79 29.56
N SER A 326 -9.00 18.47 28.57
CA SER A 326 -8.40 19.66 27.95
C SER A 326 -8.74 20.98 28.64
N GLU A 327 -9.56 20.92 29.69
CA GLU A 327 -10.15 22.06 30.42
C GLU A 327 -9.12 23.09 30.90
N SER A 328 -7.96 22.62 31.37
CA SER A 328 -6.84 23.47 31.81
C SER A 328 -6.25 24.36 30.71
N GLN A 329 -6.40 23.98 29.43
CA GLN A 329 -5.96 24.79 28.29
C GLN A 329 -7.09 25.59 27.63
N MET A 330 -8.36 25.21 27.81
CA MET A 330 -9.50 25.89 27.19
C MET A 330 -9.55 27.42 27.37
N PRO A 331 -9.17 28.02 28.51
CA PRO A 331 -9.12 29.47 28.66
C PRO A 331 -8.26 30.20 27.63
N PHE A 332 -7.26 29.53 27.02
CA PHE A 332 -6.41 30.11 25.98
C PHE A 332 -7.17 30.48 24.69
N LEU A 333 -8.20 29.70 24.33
CA LEU A 333 -9.04 29.97 23.16
C LEU A 333 -10.38 30.62 23.52
N PHE A 334 -10.97 30.23 24.65
CA PHE A 334 -12.38 30.54 24.98
C PHE A 334 -12.53 31.50 26.16
N GLY A 335 -11.46 31.82 26.89
CA GLY A 335 -11.47 32.71 28.06
C GLY A 335 -11.32 34.21 27.73
N GLY A 336 -11.13 34.57 26.46
CA GLY A 336 -11.00 35.96 26.01
C GLY A 336 -12.34 36.72 25.95
N SER A 337 -12.27 38.05 25.83
CA SER A 337 -13.45 38.90 25.58
C SER A 337 -13.85 39.02 24.10
N ALA A 338 -13.04 38.43 23.23
CA ALA A 338 -13.26 38.21 21.80
C ALA A 338 -12.65 36.85 21.42
N PRO A 339 -12.98 36.27 20.25
CA PRO A 339 -12.31 35.07 19.78
C PRO A 339 -10.80 35.26 19.68
N SER A 340 -10.06 34.16 19.85
CA SER A 340 -8.60 34.17 19.70
C SER A 340 -8.20 34.48 18.26
N SER A 341 -7.13 35.26 18.07
CA SER A 341 -6.63 35.70 16.76
C SER A 341 -6.29 34.54 15.82
N TYR A 342 -5.98 33.35 16.37
CA TYR A 342 -5.82 32.13 15.59
C TYR A 342 -7.04 31.83 14.71
N GLY A 343 -8.25 32.06 15.22
CA GLY A 343 -9.52 31.86 14.53
C GLY A 343 -9.96 33.07 13.72
N ASP A 344 -10.32 34.16 14.38
CA ASP A 344 -10.97 35.30 13.71
C ASP A 344 -10.00 36.08 12.82
N GLY A 345 -8.74 36.21 13.24
CA GLY A 345 -7.65 36.78 12.46
C GLY A 345 -7.32 35.95 11.20
N TYR A 346 -7.44 34.61 11.25
CA TYR A 346 -7.36 33.78 10.05
C TYR A 346 -8.52 34.08 9.09
N ILE A 347 -9.76 34.18 9.59
CA ILE A 347 -10.91 34.55 8.75
C ILE A 347 -10.70 35.93 8.11
N ARG A 348 -10.29 36.92 8.90
CA ARG A 348 -10.03 38.30 8.47
C ARG A 348 -8.91 38.40 7.42
N ASN A 349 -7.72 37.91 7.78
CA ASN A 349 -6.46 38.18 7.08
C ASN A 349 -6.08 37.11 6.04
N PHE A 350 -6.54 35.86 6.20
CA PHE A 350 -6.30 34.78 5.24
C PHE A 350 -7.49 34.52 4.33
N VAL A 351 -8.68 34.27 4.91
CA VAL A 351 -9.85 33.79 4.16
C VAL A 351 -10.53 34.92 3.41
N LEU A 352 -10.95 35.98 4.07
CA LEU A 352 -11.70 37.09 3.47
C LEU A 352 -10.79 38.10 2.77
N ASP A 353 -9.65 38.42 3.38
CA ASP A 353 -8.73 39.50 3.02
C ASP A 353 -9.35 40.91 3.23
N ASP A 354 -10.11 41.02 4.32
CA ASP A 354 -10.95 42.17 4.67
C ASP A 354 -10.66 42.62 6.11
N PRO A 355 -9.96 43.75 6.34
CA PRO A 355 -9.62 44.21 7.68
C PRO A 355 -10.83 44.71 8.49
N ASP A 356 -11.93 45.08 7.81
CA ASP A 356 -13.12 45.66 8.45
C ASP A 356 -14.09 44.57 8.95
N TRP A 357 -13.83 43.29 8.65
CA TRP A 357 -14.63 42.16 9.09
C TRP A 357 -14.50 41.89 10.60
N THR A 358 -15.64 41.72 11.27
CA THR A 358 -15.72 41.44 12.71
C THR A 358 -16.39 40.09 13.00
N TRP A 359 -16.01 39.46 14.11
CA TRP A 359 -16.51 38.12 14.46
C TRP A 359 -18.03 38.04 14.66
N GLN A 360 -18.71 39.15 14.94
CA GLN A 360 -20.17 39.21 15.00
C GLN A 360 -20.85 38.99 13.64
N GLN A 361 -20.09 39.08 12.54
CA GLN A 361 -20.55 38.79 11.17
C GLN A 361 -20.33 37.31 10.77
N TYR A 362 -19.79 36.49 11.69
CA TYR A 362 -19.56 35.06 11.43
C TYR A 362 -20.86 34.33 11.09
N ASN A 363 -20.80 33.52 10.06
CA ASN A 363 -21.86 32.59 9.70
C ASN A 363 -21.25 31.39 8.97
N ASP A 364 -22.00 30.29 8.94
CA ASP A 364 -21.52 28.97 8.53
C ASP A 364 -21.08 28.89 7.05
N SER A 365 -21.48 29.85 6.19
CA SER A 365 -20.98 29.93 4.80
C SER A 365 -19.47 30.23 4.70
N LEU A 366 -18.87 30.77 5.76
CA LEU A 366 -17.42 30.98 5.87
C LEU A 366 -16.64 29.66 5.84
N ILE A 367 -17.26 28.53 6.23
CA ILE A 367 -16.64 27.20 6.13
C ILE A 367 -16.38 26.86 4.65
N ALA A 368 -17.43 26.86 3.83
CA ALA A 368 -17.33 26.58 2.40
C ALA A 368 -16.40 27.56 1.66
N LEU A 369 -16.39 28.84 2.07
CA LEU A 369 -15.47 29.84 1.51
C LEU A 369 -13.99 29.55 1.89
N SER A 370 -13.75 29.13 3.13
CA SER A 370 -12.42 28.74 3.61
C SER A 370 -11.91 27.49 2.89
N ASP A 371 -12.77 26.49 2.64
CA ASP A 371 -12.42 25.30 1.85
C ASP A 371 -12.05 25.64 0.41
N ALA A 372 -12.89 26.46 -0.25
CA ALA A 372 -12.70 26.83 -1.64
C ALA A 372 -11.44 27.69 -1.85
N ARG A 373 -11.02 28.46 -0.84
CA ARG A 373 -9.81 29.29 -0.91
C ARG A 373 -8.53 28.58 -0.46
N ASP A 374 -8.60 27.65 0.52
CA ASP A 374 -7.46 27.07 1.26
C ASP A 374 -6.26 28.03 1.35
N ALA A 375 -6.48 29.19 1.98
CA ALA A 375 -5.62 30.36 1.79
C ALA A 375 -4.13 30.06 2.05
N GLY A 376 -3.28 30.29 1.03
CA GLY A 376 -1.85 29.98 1.06
C GLY A 376 -1.49 28.51 0.76
N GLY A 377 -2.47 27.64 0.50
CA GLY A 377 -2.28 26.20 0.36
C GLY A 377 -1.94 25.52 1.68
N CYS A 378 -2.39 26.07 2.82
CA CYS A 378 -1.92 25.65 4.14
C CYS A 378 -2.35 24.23 4.52
N THR A 379 -3.54 23.79 4.09
CA THR A 379 -4.12 22.52 4.53
C THR A 379 -3.34 21.32 3.97
N ALA A 380 -3.12 20.31 4.81
CA ALA A 380 -2.39 19.09 4.48
C ALA A 380 -3.34 17.88 4.37
N ASP A 381 -4.27 17.91 3.41
CA ASP A 381 -5.30 16.90 3.14
C ASP A 381 -5.00 15.99 1.93
N GLY A 382 -3.78 16.03 1.39
CA GLY A 382 -3.32 15.22 0.25
C GLY A 382 -3.03 13.75 0.57
N PHE A 383 -3.90 13.04 1.30
CA PHE A 383 -3.62 11.69 1.85
C PHE A 383 -3.19 10.66 0.80
N ALA A 384 -3.76 10.72 -0.41
CA ALA A 384 -3.40 9.82 -1.51
C ALA A 384 -1.97 10.02 -2.04
N ALA A 385 -1.35 11.19 -1.81
CA ALA A 385 0.04 11.45 -2.17
C ALA A 385 1.04 10.80 -1.21
N MET A 386 0.67 10.60 0.07
CA MET A 386 1.49 9.95 1.09
C MET A 386 1.96 8.52 0.69
N LYS A 387 1.27 7.88 -0.25
CA LYS A 387 1.71 6.59 -0.85
C LYS A 387 3.11 6.69 -1.46
N GLN A 388 3.50 7.86 -1.98
CA GLN A 388 4.83 8.08 -2.56
C GLN A 388 5.91 8.08 -1.48
N PHE A 389 5.70 8.80 -0.37
CA PHE A 389 6.61 8.81 0.78
C PHE A 389 6.77 7.41 1.37
N ALA A 390 5.65 6.70 1.58
CA ALA A 390 5.65 5.33 2.06
C ALA A 390 6.36 4.36 1.10
N ARG A 391 6.22 4.54 -0.23
CA ARG A 391 6.95 3.76 -1.26
C ARG A 391 8.43 4.11 -1.36
N ALA A 392 8.83 5.34 -1.01
CA ALA A 392 10.23 5.74 -0.88
C ALA A 392 10.91 5.10 0.34
N GLY A 393 10.14 4.46 1.22
CA GLY A 393 10.62 3.82 2.46
C GLY A 393 10.48 4.70 3.70
N GLY A 394 10.01 5.93 3.54
CA GLY A 394 9.92 6.95 4.58
C GLY A 394 9.05 6.52 5.77
N LYS A 395 9.46 6.93 6.98
CA LYS A 395 8.81 6.59 8.25
C LYS A 395 8.11 7.79 8.88
N LEU A 396 6.88 7.62 9.34
CA LEU A 396 6.07 8.67 9.95
C LEU A 396 5.61 8.25 11.33
N VAL A 397 5.95 9.04 12.35
CA VAL A 397 5.28 9.01 13.65
C VAL A 397 4.39 10.24 13.77
N LEU A 398 3.10 10.00 13.97
CA LEU A 398 2.13 11.00 14.41
C LEU A 398 1.90 10.81 15.92
N TYR A 399 1.84 11.90 16.68
CA TYR A 399 1.44 11.84 18.08
C TYR A 399 0.57 13.03 18.47
N HIS A 400 -0.34 12.85 19.43
CA HIS A 400 -1.23 13.91 19.92
C HIS A 400 -1.48 13.79 21.43
N GLY A 401 -1.44 14.92 22.16
CA GLY A 401 -1.81 14.98 23.57
C GLY A 401 -3.33 14.90 23.76
N LEU A 402 -3.81 14.11 24.72
CA LEU A 402 -5.25 14.01 24.99
C LEU A 402 -5.82 15.24 25.70
N ALA A 403 -4.98 16.01 26.40
CA ALA A 403 -5.36 17.26 27.08
C ALA A 403 -5.12 18.52 26.21
N ASP A 404 -5.04 18.36 24.88
CA ASP A 404 -4.83 19.46 23.91
C ASP A 404 -6.15 20.17 23.58
N ALA A 405 -6.35 21.37 24.13
CA ALA A 405 -7.49 22.22 23.77
C ALA A 405 -7.24 23.11 22.54
N LEU A 406 -5.97 23.34 22.17
CA LEU A 406 -5.62 24.24 21.08
C LEU A 406 -5.90 23.58 19.72
N ILE A 407 -5.60 22.29 19.61
CA ILE A 407 -5.96 21.45 18.48
C ILE A 407 -6.52 20.14 19.04
N PRO A 408 -7.85 19.98 19.14
CA PRO A 408 -8.45 18.77 19.68
C PRO A 408 -7.92 17.46 19.07
N PRO A 409 -7.59 16.44 19.88
CA PRO A 409 -6.97 15.18 19.43
C PRO A 409 -7.86 14.37 18.48
N GLY A 410 -9.19 14.57 18.51
CA GLY A 410 -10.10 14.05 17.49
C GLY A 410 -9.68 14.41 16.05
N SER A 411 -9.02 15.55 15.84
CA SER A 411 -8.47 15.95 14.53
C SER A 411 -7.36 15.01 14.04
N ALA A 412 -6.48 14.54 14.93
CA ALA A 412 -5.47 13.56 14.57
C ALA A 412 -6.04 12.15 14.40
N ARG A 413 -7.10 11.78 15.15
CA ARG A 413 -7.86 10.54 14.89
C ARG A 413 -8.46 10.55 13.48
N VAL A 414 -9.07 11.66 13.05
CA VAL A 414 -9.56 11.84 11.66
C VAL A 414 -8.43 11.78 10.64
N LEU A 415 -7.28 12.42 10.90
CA LEU A 415 -6.09 12.35 10.02
C LEU A 415 -5.60 10.91 9.84
N ARG A 416 -5.40 10.18 10.95
CA ARG A 416 -5.02 8.77 10.98
C ARG A 416 -5.96 7.92 10.13
N ASP A 417 -7.27 8.12 10.28
CA ASP A 417 -8.27 7.35 9.55
C ASP A 417 -8.28 7.67 8.05
N LYS A 418 -8.12 8.95 7.67
CA LYS A 418 -7.98 9.34 6.26
C LYS A 418 -6.68 8.82 5.63
N ILE A 419 -5.55 8.79 6.36
CA ILE A 419 -4.30 8.15 5.93
C ILE A 419 -4.51 6.64 5.75
N ARG A 420 -5.03 5.93 6.77
CA ARG A 420 -5.30 4.48 6.71
C ARG A 420 -6.27 4.13 5.58
N ALA A 421 -7.32 4.92 5.36
CA ALA A 421 -8.25 4.73 4.25
C ALA A 421 -7.59 4.93 2.88
N ALA A 422 -6.80 6.00 2.70
CA ALA A 422 -6.06 6.25 1.46
C ALA A 422 -5.04 5.14 1.17
N MET A 423 -4.37 4.60 2.19
CA MET A 423 -3.43 3.48 2.03
C MET A 423 -4.13 2.17 1.70
N ARG A 424 -5.27 1.87 2.34
CA ARG A 424 -6.12 0.71 1.99
C ARG A 424 -6.58 0.78 0.53
N ALA A 425 -7.07 1.94 0.06
CA ALA A 425 -7.44 2.15 -1.35
C ALA A 425 -6.27 2.01 -2.34
N ALA A 426 -5.04 2.25 -1.86
CA ALA A 426 -3.78 2.09 -2.59
C ALA A 426 -3.10 0.72 -2.37
N CYS A 427 -3.78 -0.24 -1.72
CA CYS A 427 -3.29 -1.59 -1.41
C CYS A 427 -1.98 -1.61 -0.61
N GLN A 428 -1.74 -0.58 0.20
CA GLN A 428 -0.47 -0.36 0.88
C GLN A 428 -0.61 -0.61 2.39
N GLU A 429 0.22 -1.51 2.91
CA GLU A 429 0.32 -1.75 4.35
C GLU A 429 0.69 -0.43 5.05
N THR A 430 0.00 -0.11 6.14
CA THR A 430 0.22 1.14 6.87
C THR A 430 1.24 0.96 7.99
N ASP A 431 1.21 -0.18 8.68
CA ASP A 431 2.01 -0.40 9.90
C ASP A 431 3.49 -0.76 9.61
N SER A 432 3.90 -0.85 8.34
CA SER A 432 5.33 -0.92 7.95
C SER A 432 6.04 0.44 7.93
N TRP A 433 5.30 1.55 8.01
CA TRP A 433 5.84 2.91 7.85
C TRP A 433 5.15 4.01 8.65
N PHE A 434 3.93 3.79 9.16
CA PHE A 434 3.19 4.76 9.97
C PHE A 434 2.97 4.26 11.40
N ARG A 435 3.18 5.13 12.39
CA ARG A 435 2.81 4.92 13.80
C ARG A 435 2.01 6.11 14.30
N PHE A 436 1.02 5.83 15.14
CA PHE A 436 0.22 6.85 15.81
C PHE A 436 0.16 6.62 17.31
N PHE A 437 0.41 7.66 18.10
CA PHE A 437 0.37 7.64 19.57
C PHE A 437 -0.58 8.71 20.11
N LEU A 438 -1.46 8.31 21.03
CA LEU A 438 -2.20 9.24 21.89
C LEU A 438 -1.47 9.33 23.24
N VAL A 439 -1.36 10.53 23.79
CA VAL A 439 -0.57 10.79 25.00
C VAL A 439 -1.48 11.35 26.12
N PRO A 440 -1.94 10.48 27.05
CA PRO A 440 -2.75 10.84 28.21
C PRO A 440 -2.19 11.98 29.05
N GLY A 441 -3.04 12.97 29.37
CA GLY A 441 -2.69 14.13 30.19
C GLY A 441 -1.58 15.05 29.64
N MET A 442 -1.03 14.76 28.45
CA MET A 442 -0.18 15.69 27.73
C MET A 442 -1.04 16.74 27.05
N GLN A 443 -0.65 18.00 27.24
CA GLN A 443 -1.24 19.19 26.64
C GLN A 443 -0.76 19.40 25.19
N HIS A 444 -1.07 20.55 24.58
CA HIS A 444 -0.63 20.88 23.21
C HIS A 444 0.89 20.70 23.00
N VAL A 445 1.27 19.67 22.22
CA VAL A 445 2.65 19.22 21.89
C VAL A 445 3.51 18.75 23.07
N GLN A 446 3.39 19.37 24.25
CA GLN A 446 4.24 19.16 25.42
C GLN A 446 3.55 19.61 26.72
N GLY A 447 4.10 19.18 27.86
CA GLY A 447 3.67 19.62 29.19
C GLY A 447 2.38 18.99 29.69
N THR A 448 2.04 19.25 30.96
CA THR A 448 0.84 18.74 31.62
C THR A 448 0.36 19.68 32.74
N ALA A 449 -0.95 19.68 33.03
CA ALA A 449 -1.51 20.31 34.24
C ALA A 449 -1.59 19.36 35.45
N VAL A 450 -1.61 18.05 35.21
CA VAL A 450 -1.96 17.01 36.20
C VAL A 450 -0.78 16.12 36.62
N GLY A 451 0.43 16.45 36.15
CA GLY A 451 1.65 15.65 36.41
C GLY A 451 1.78 14.38 35.55
N ALA A 452 0.98 14.26 34.49
CA ALA A 452 1.03 13.14 33.57
C ALA A 452 2.38 13.03 32.83
N PRO A 453 2.88 11.82 32.57
CA PRO A 453 4.06 11.62 31.73
C PRO A 453 3.85 12.15 30.32
N TRP A 454 4.66 13.11 29.90
CA TRP A 454 4.53 13.78 28.59
C TRP A 454 5.82 13.82 27.78
N TYR A 455 6.99 13.70 28.42
CA TYR A 455 8.28 13.76 27.73
C TYR A 455 8.70 12.39 27.21
N PHE A 456 8.89 12.30 25.89
CA PHE A 456 9.42 11.12 25.19
C PHE A 456 10.30 11.53 23.98
N GLY A 457 10.92 12.71 24.03
CA GLY A 457 11.76 13.23 22.93
C GLY A 457 10.98 13.67 21.68
N GLY A 458 9.71 14.05 21.81
CA GLY A 458 8.93 14.66 20.72
C GLY A 458 9.41 16.07 20.33
N SER A 459 8.88 16.61 19.22
CA SER A 459 9.15 17.98 18.77
C SER A 459 8.81 19.01 19.86
N GLY A 460 9.64 20.04 19.98
CA GLY A 460 9.56 21.10 21.00
C GLY A 460 9.87 20.65 22.43
N GLN A 461 9.66 19.37 22.78
CA GLN A 461 9.69 18.88 24.17
C GLN A 461 11.03 19.14 24.87
N ALA A 462 12.15 18.77 24.25
CA ALA A 462 13.48 18.98 24.82
C ALA A 462 13.84 20.47 24.98
N ALA A 463 13.36 21.33 24.07
CA ALA A 463 13.58 22.77 24.15
C ALA A 463 12.76 23.43 25.28
N GLY A 464 11.67 22.79 25.71
CA GLY A 464 10.81 23.23 26.80
C GLY A 464 11.28 22.88 28.21
N LEU A 465 12.38 22.13 28.36
CA LEU A 465 12.95 21.69 29.64
C LEU A 465 13.92 22.71 30.25
N THR A 466 14.12 22.62 31.57
CA THR A 466 15.08 23.41 32.35
C THR A 466 15.96 22.52 33.25
N ALA A 467 17.15 23.02 33.58
CA ALA A 467 18.07 22.37 34.52
C ALA A 467 18.13 23.18 35.82
N GLY A 468 17.31 22.79 36.80
CA GLY A 468 17.24 23.43 38.12
C GLY A 468 16.44 24.73 38.17
N LYS A 469 16.14 25.17 39.40
CA LYS A 469 15.37 26.39 39.70
C LYS A 469 16.06 27.65 39.16
N GLY A 470 15.64 28.10 37.98
CA GLY A 470 16.12 29.32 37.33
C GLY A 470 17.00 29.10 36.09
N GLY A 471 17.19 27.87 35.63
CA GLY A 471 17.86 27.60 34.35
C GLY A 471 17.08 28.17 33.16
N ALA A 472 17.78 28.76 32.19
CA ALA A 472 17.16 29.26 30.97
C ALA A 472 16.68 28.09 30.06
N PRO A 473 15.54 28.24 29.35
CA PRO A 473 15.13 27.27 28.34
C PRO A 473 16.23 27.07 27.27
N GLY A 474 16.46 25.83 26.84
CA GLY A 474 17.41 25.48 25.77
C GLY A 474 18.77 24.94 26.20
N ASP A 475 19.14 25.00 27.49
CA ASP A 475 20.38 24.36 27.98
C ASP A 475 20.25 22.82 28.04
N VAL A 476 19.01 22.31 28.16
CA VAL A 476 18.72 20.90 28.45
C VAL A 476 18.88 19.98 27.24
N VAL A 477 20.13 19.56 27.05
CA VAL A 477 20.46 18.14 26.77
C VAL A 477 21.52 17.62 27.76
N ALA A 478 22.24 18.53 28.44
CA ALA A 478 23.03 18.18 29.63
C ALA A 478 22.09 17.61 30.72
N GLY A 479 22.35 16.37 31.17
CA GLY A 479 21.56 15.67 32.18
C GLY A 479 20.65 14.54 31.67
N LEU A 480 20.06 14.64 30.47
CA LEU A 480 19.15 13.58 29.96
C LEU A 480 19.85 12.22 29.80
N GLY A 481 21.13 12.22 29.41
CA GLY A 481 21.94 11.01 29.35
C GLY A 481 22.33 10.46 30.74
N GLU A 482 22.48 11.33 31.74
CA GLU A 482 22.79 10.94 33.12
C GLU A 482 21.57 10.32 33.83
N LEU A 483 20.37 10.78 33.44
CA LEU A 483 19.08 10.23 33.88
C LEU A 483 18.66 8.95 33.13
N GLY A 484 19.46 8.48 32.16
CA GLY A 484 19.12 7.31 31.34
C GLY A 484 17.96 7.53 30.35
N LEU A 485 17.58 8.78 30.07
CA LEU A 485 16.49 9.13 29.17
C LEU A 485 16.93 9.40 27.73
N ARG A 486 18.22 9.18 27.42
CA ARG A 486 18.80 9.36 26.07
C ARG A 486 19.02 8.02 25.38
N ASP A 487 17.94 7.28 25.19
CA ASP A 487 17.91 6.01 24.45
C ASP A 487 16.67 5.92 23.55
N ALA A 488 16.62 4.90 22.68
CA ALA A 488 15.52 4.71 21.75
C ALA A 488 14.17 4.30 22.39
N LYS A 489 14.10 4.11 23.71
CA LYS A 489 12.86 3.84 24.46
C LYS A 489 12.26 5.12 25.02
N HIS A 490 13.09 6.10 25.38
CA HIS A 490 12.70 7.37 26.00
C HIS A 490 12.81 8.59 25.07
N ASP A 491 13.46 8.46 23.91
CA ASP A 491 13.73 9.54 22.96
C ASP A 491 13.28 9.15 21.54
N LEU A 492 12.20 9.80 21.08
CA LEU A 492 11.55 9.49 19.81
C LEU A 492 12.42 9.83 18.59
N MET A 493 13.33 10.79 18.71
CA MET A 493 14.28 11.11 17.62
C MET A 493 15.32 10.01 17.48
N LEU A 494 15.83 9.46 18.59
CA LEU A 494 16.69 8.26 18.58
C LEU A 494 15.92 7.03 18.07
N ALA A 495 14.68 6.83 18.49
CA ALA A 495 13.81 5.75 18.01
C ALA A 495 13.56 5.84 16.50
N MET A 496 13.34 7.04 15.97
CA MET A 496 13.16 7.29 14.53
C MET A 496 14.43 6.96 13.73
N MET A 497 15.62 7.30 14.24
CA MET A 497 16.87 6.86 13.61
C MET A 497 17.01 5.33 13.63
N GLU A 498 16.58 4.64 14.69
CA GLU A 498 16.59 3.18 14.71
C GLU A 498 15.61 2.57 13.69
N TRP A 499 14.45 3.19 13.48
CA TRP A 499 13.46 2.71 12.53
C TRP A 499 13.89 2.91 11.07
N VAL A 500 14.37 4.11 10.74
CA VAL A 500 14.84 4.44 9.39
C VAL A 500 16.11 3.67 9.03
N GLU A 501 17.10 3.62 9.92
CA GLU A 501 18.45 3.16 9.56
C GLU A 501 18.69 1.68 9.89
N LYS A 502 17.92 1.12 10.83
CA LYS A 502 18.09 -0.27 11.33
C LYS A 502 16.83 -1.11 11.17
N GLY A 503 15.74 -0.53 10.65
CA GLY A 503 14.48 -1.22 10.43
C GLY A 503 13.72 -1.61 11.71
N ARG A 504 14.04 -1.01 12.87
CA ARG A 504 13.39 -1.32 14.16
C ARG A 504 12.14 -0.45 14.37
N PRO A 505 10.91 -1.00 14.26
CA PRO A 505 9.69 -0.20 14.40
C PRO A 505 9.50 0.33 15.82
N ILE A 506 8.80 1.45 15.92
CA ILE A 506 8.49 2.13 17.19
C ILE A 506 7.07 1.74 17.60
N ASP A 507 6.92 0.59 18.24
CA ASP A 507 5.59 0.09 18.67
C ASP A 507 5.20 0.61 20.07
N GLU A 508 6.20 0.99 20.88
CA GLU A 508 6.07 1.54 22.22
C GLU A 508 7.09 2.67 22.44
N MET A 509 6.78 3.59 23.37
CA MET A 509 7.68 4.63 23.88
C MET A 509 7.46 4.77 25.39
N VAL A 510 8.43 5.28 26.15
CA VAL A 510 8.24 5.63 27.57
C VAL A 510 8.14 7.14 27.71
N ALA A 511 6.97 7.60 28.14
CA ALA A 511 6.79 8.98 28.56
C ALA A 511 7.22 9.15 30.02
N THR A 512 7.75 10.33 30.34
CA THR A 512 8.28 10.71 31.67
C THR A 512 7.72 12.07 32.10
N SER A 513 7.52 12.26 33.42
CA SER A 513 7.31 13.56 34.07
C SER A 513 8.20 13.69 35.32
N TRP A 514 8.32 14.90 35.87
CA TRP A 514 9.23 15.23 36.98
C TRP A 514 8.52 15.88 38.17
N ASN A 515 9.14 15.83 39.35
CA ASN A 515 8.54 16.33 40.60
C ASN A 515 8.27 17.85 40.57
N VAL A 516 9.04 18.57 39.78
CA VAL A 516 8.77 19.94 39.36
C VAL A 516 8.68 19.93 37.84
N GLU A 517 7.53 20.33 37.31
CA GLU A 517 7.25 20.32 35.87
C GLU A 517 8.36 21.05 35.08
N ARG A 518 8.84 20.39 34.01
CA ARG A 518 10.00 20.78 33.17
C ARG A 518 11.40 20.81 33.82
N ASP A 519 11.55 20.68 35.14
CA ASP A 519 12.86 20.63 35.79
C ASP A 519 13.37 19.19 35.92
N VAL A 520 14.25 18.79 35.01
CA VAL A 520 14.80 17.42 34.96
C VAL A 520 15.60 17.05 36.20
N THR A 521 16.11 18.04 36.94
CA THR A 521 16.93 17.82 38.15
C THR A 521 16.09 17.53 39.39
N SER A 522 14.78 17.76 39.33
CA SER A 522 13.85 17.48 40.43
C SER A 522 13.56 15.99 40.65
N GLY A 523 14.04 15.13 39.75
CA GLY A 523 13.80 13.68 39.76
C GLY A 523 12.47 13.30 39.10
N VAL A 524 12.40 12.05 38.64
CA VAL A 524 11.21 11.48 37.98
C VAL A 524 10.03 11.43 38.97
N LEU A 525 8.85 11.85 38.50
CA LEU A 525 7.58 11.80 39.23
C LEU A 525 6.72 10.61 38.79
N ARG A 526 6.59 10.39 37.47
CA ARG A 526 5.88 9.25 36.87
C ARG A 526 6.56 8.83 35.57
N GLN A 527 6.46 7.55 35.24
CA GLN A 527 6.72 7.01 33.90
C GLN A 527 5.59 6.08 33.46
N ARG A 528 5.25 6.13 32.17
CA ARG A 528 4.20 5.28 31.58
C ARG A 528 4.58 4.87 30.16
N VAL A 529 4.24 3.64 29.77
CA VAL A 529 4.39 3.18 28.38
C VAL A 529 3.28 3.76 27.50
N LEU A 530 3.69 4.46 26.44
CA LEU A 530 2.82 4.86 25.34
C LEU A 530 2.83 3.76 24.29
N CYS A 531 1.65 3.40 23.80
CA CYS A 531 1.47 2.34 22.82
C CYS A 531 1.05 2.94 21.47
N SER A 532 1.52 2.39 20.36
CA SER A 532 0.99 2.79 19.06
C SER A 532 -0.35 2.09 18.78
N GLU A 533 -1.35 2.84 18.34
CA GLU A 533 -2.69 2.31 18.06
C GLU A 533 -2.68 1.20 16.98
N PRO A 534 -3.40 0.08 17.19
CA PRO A 534 -4.54 -0.06 18.10
C PRO A 534 -4.20 -0.53 19.53
N LYS A 535 -2.93 -0.77 19.87
CA LYS A 535 -2.56 -1.17 21.24
C LYS A 535 -2.89 -0.04 22.23
N LYS A 536 -3.36 -0.41 23.42
CA LYS A 536 -3.57 0.51 24.53
C LYS A 536 -2.63 0.18 25.69
N GLN A 537 -2.24 1.21 26.42
CA GLN A 537 -1.56 1.05 27.71
C GLN A 537 -2.54 0.41 28.71
N VAL A 538 -2.05 -0.49 29.55
CA VAL A 538 -2.83 -1.17 30.59
C VAL A 538 -2.03 -1.16 31.88
N PHE A 539 -2.65 -0.72 32.97
CA PHE A 539 -2.10 -0.85 34.32
C PHE A 539 -2.31 -2.28 34.82
N ILE A 540 -1.23 -2.90 35.30
CA ILE A 540 -1.24 -4.30 35.75
C ILE A 540 -1.23 -4.46 37.28
N GLY A 541 -1.42 -3.36 38.01
CA GLY A 541 -1.43 -3.30 39.47
C GLY A 541 -0.08 -2.91 40.07
N GLY A 542 -0.09 -2.25 41.23
CA GLY A 542 1.11 -1.78 41.92
C GLY A 542 1.05 -0.28 42.23
N ASP A 543 2.20 0.39 42.09
CA ASP A 543 2.34 1.85 42.16
C ASP A 543 2.21 2.41 40.74
N GLU A 544 1.15 3.19 40.50
CA GLU A 544 0.77 3.72 39.19
C GLU A 544 1.78 4.69 38.58
N LYS A 545 2.75 5.15 39.37
CA LYS A 545 3.80 6.07 38.93
C LYS A 545 5.00 5.36 38.29
N LYS A 546 5.09 4.04 38.46
CA LYS A 546 6.27 3.26 38.07
C LYS A 546 6.05 2.49 36.76
N LEU A 547 7.04 2.54 35.90
CA LEU A 547 6.99 1.94 34.56
C LEU A 547 6.72 0.43 34.60
N GLU A 548 7.26 -0.30 35.57
CA GLU A 548 7.10 -1.76 35.68
C GLU A 548 5.65 -2.22 35.93
N ASN A 549 4.75 -1.30 36.33
CA ASN A 549 3.34 -1.60 36.59
C ASN A 549 2.42 -1.24 35.40
N TRP A 550 2.99 -0.91 34.24
CA TRP A 550 2.27 -0.66 32.99
C TRP A 550 2.77 -1.56 31.86
N ASN A 551 1.85 -2.03 31.01
CA ASN A 551 2.17 -2.84 29.84
C ASN A 551 1.37 -2.40 28.60
N ALA A 552 1.82 -2.79 27.41
CA ALA A 552 1.08 -2.64 26.17
C ALA A 552 0.21 -3.88 25.92
N ASN A 553 -1.10 -3.71 25.74
CA ASN A 553 -1.99 -4.80 25.35
C ASN A 553 -2.56 -4.58 23.95
N ALA A 554 -2.79 -5.68 23.22
CA ALA A 554 -3.55 -5.66 21.98
C ALA A 554 -5.05 -5.49 22.31
N VAL A 555 -5.75 -4.72 21.49
CA VAL A 555 -7.21 -4.65 21.55
C VAL A 555 -7.75 -5.57 20.46
N ASP A 556 -8.47 -6.63 20.85
CA ASP A 556 -9.20 -7.47 19.92
C ASP A 556 -10.18 -6.60 19.11
N GLY A 557 -10.10 -6.72 17.78
CA GLY A 557 -10.75 -5.81 16.82
C GLY A 557 -12.29 -5.79 16.83
N ASN A 558 -12.94 -6.58 17.70
CA ASN A 558 -14.39 -6.61 17.88
C ASN A 558 -14.93 -5.60 18.90
N SER A 559 -14.09 -4.96 19.72
CA SER A 559 -14.54 -4.19 20.90
C SER A 559 -14.65 -2.67 20.68
N LEU A 560 -14.44 -2.16 19.46
CA LEU A 560 -14.39 -0.72 19.18
C LEU A 560 -15.22 -0.30 17.95
N HIS A 561 -16.39 -0.92 17.79
CA HIS A 561 -17.45 -0.46 16.88
C HIS A 561 -18.84 -0.60 17.53
N ILE A 562 -19.14 0.27 18.51
CA ILE A 562 -20.45 0.90 18.80
C ILE A 562 -20.15 2.02 19.82
N LEU A 563 -20.10 3.27 19.37
CA LEU A 563 -20.41 4.50 20.11
C LEU A 563 -20.45 5.67 19.10
N THR A 564 -21.22 5.50 18.03
CA THR A 564 -21.76 6.64 17.28
C THR A 564 -23.09 7.00 17.91
N LEU A 565 -23.29 8.31 18.12
CA LEU A 565 -24.53 8.96 18.59
C LEU A 565 -25.81 8.23 18.18
N ASP A 566 -26.43 7.50 19.11
CA ASP A 566 -27.89 7.31 19.20
C ASP A 566 -28.26 6.58 20.50
N GLY A 567 -28.36 7.36 21.58
CA GLY A 567 -28.77 6.89 22.90
C GLY A 567 -30.18 7.33 23.26
N ARG A 568 -31.22 6.70 22.70
CA ARG A 568 -32.60 6.63 23.25
C ARG A 568 -33.50 5.68 22.44
N ILE A 569 -34.52 5.14 23.13
CA ILE A 569 -35.58 4.22 22.63
C ILE A 569 -35.14 2.74 22.50
N ALA A 570 -35.14 2.04 23.64
CA ALA A 570 -35.51 0.62 23.73
C ALA A 570 -35.82 0.25 25.20
N ASP A 571 -37.01 0.63 25.66
CA ASP A 571 -37.65 -0.01 26.81
C ASP A 571 -38.97 -0.64 26.32
N MET A 572 -39.44 -1.69 27.00
CA MET A 572 -40.43 -2.69 26.52
C MET A 572 -39.90 -3.69 25.47
N MET A 573 -39.43 -4.86 25.93
CA MET A 573 -40.10 -6.16 25.71
C MET A 573 -39.20 -7.33 26.16
N THR A 574 -39.36 -7.75 27.42
CA THR A 574 -38.86 -9.04 27.90
C THR A 574 -39.98 -9.78 28.65
N THR A 575 -40.45 -10.89 28.08
CA THR A 575 -41.09 -12.01 28.79
C THR A 575 -41.36 -13.16 27.82
N THR A 576 -40.56 -14.23 27.90
CA THR A 576 -41.05 -15.59 28.20
C THR A 576 -39.86 -16.55 28.32
N ASN A 577 -39.77 -17.25 29.46
CA ASN A 577 -38.81 -18.33 29.70
C ASN A 577 -39.29 -19.64 29.06
N SER A 578 -38.36 -20.53 28.70
CA SER A 578 -38.49 -21.98 28.97
C SER A 578 -37.11 -22.69 28.98
N PRO A 579 -36.94 -23.80 29.72
CA PRO A 579 -35.64 -24.35 30.12
C PRO A 579 -35.23 -25.62 29.32
N PRO A 580 -34.04 -26.23 29.56
CA PRO A 580 -33.45 -27.25 28.67
C PRO A 580 -33.85 -28.69 29.01
N VAL A 581 -33.48 -29.64 28.14
CA VAL A 581 -33.57 -31.10 28.37
C VAL A 581 -32.28 -31.78 27.93
N ASP A 582 -31.71 -32.60 28.80
CA ASP A 582 -30.47 -33.36 28.57
C ASP A 582 -30.72 -34.78 27.99
N VAL A 583 -29.85 -35.14 27.04
CA VAL A 583 -29.09 -36.41 26.88
C VAL A 583 -29.71 -37.74 27.34
N ASP A 584 -29.86 -38.70 26.40
CA ASP A 584 -29.13 -39.99 26.39
C ASP A 584 -29.33 -40.76 25.05
N GLY A 585 -28.49 -41.76 24.76
CA GLY A 585 -28.88 -42.89 23.90
C GLY A 585 -28.11 -43.05 22.57
N SER A 586 -26.94 -43.67 22.63
CA SER A 586 -26.09 -44.09 21.50
C SER A 586 -26.80 -44.79 20.32
N THR A 587 -26.40 -44.45 19.09
CA THR A 587 -26.23 -45.43 17.99
C THR A 587 -25.19 -44.94 16.98
N LYS A 588 -24.35 -45.85 16.47
CA LYS A 588 -23.55 -45.61 15.25
C LYS A 588 -24.42 -46.00 14.06
N GLU A 589 -24.63 -45.11 13.10
CA GLU A 589 -24.95 -45.52 11.72
C GLU A 589 -24.67 -44.39 10.71
N GLU A 590 -24.04 -44.83 9.61
CA GLU A 590 -24.00 -44.31 8.23
C GLU A 590 -24.02 -42.79 7.92
N ILE A 591 -23.02 -42.37 7.13
CA ILE A 591 -22.89 -41.02 6.56
C ILE A 591 -23.76 -40.94 5.30
N ASP A 592 -24.84 -40.15 5.35
CA ASP A 592 -25.67 -39.81 4.18
C ASP A 592 -24.88 -38.88 3.22
N GLU A 593 -24.69 -39.31 1.96
CA GLU A 593 -23.93 -38.56 0.95
C GLU A 593 -24.70 -37.38 0.31
N THR A 594 -25.85 -36.96 0.84
CA THR A 594 -26.69 -35.90 0.26
C THR A 594 -26.80 -34.59 1.06
N SER A 595 -25.80 -34.25 1.90
CA SER A 595 -25.72 -32.94 2.57
C SER A 595 -25.70 -31.74 1.57
N PRO A 596 -26.50 -30.68 1.81
CA PRO A 596 -26.42 -29.41 1.06
C PRO A 596 -25.07 -28.69 1.11
N GLU A 597 -24.22 -29.00 2.09
CA GLU A 597 -23.02 -28.23 2.46
C GLU A 597 -21.94 -28.19 1.36
N HIS A 598 -21.88 -29.20 0.47
CA HIS A 598 -20.86 -29.26 -0.57
C HIS A 598 -21.27 -28.66 -1.94
N LYS A 599 -22.47 -28.07 -2.06
CA LYS A 599 -22.98 -27.56 -3.36
C LYS A 599 -22.14 -26.41 -3.92
N THR A 600 -21.66 -25.51 -3.06
CA THR A 600 -20.81 -24.36 -3.45
C THR A 600 -19.41 -24.80 -3.83
N LEU A 601 -18.80 -25.70 -3.05
CA LEU A 601 -17.52 -26.33 -3.36
C LEU A 601 -17.56 -27.08 -4.70
N LYS A 602 -18.61 -27.88 -4.93
CA LYS A 602 -18.87 -28.56 -6.22
C LYS A 602 -18.89 -27.58 -7.41
N TYR A 603 -19.44 -26.37 -7.24
CA TYR A 603 -19.38 -25.31 -8.25
C TYR A 603 -17.98 -24.70 -8.38
N SER A 604 -17.28 -24.41 -7.28
CA SER A 604 -15.92 -23.86 -7.31
C SER A 604 -14.94 -24.77 -8.06
N LEU A 605 -14.98 -26.07 -7.79
CA LEU A 605 -14.12 -27.10 -8.40
C LEU A 605 -14.27 -27.22 -9.93
N LEU A 606 -15.36 -26.75 -10.53
CA LEU A 606 -15.54 -26.73 -12.00
C LEU A 606 -14.48 -25.89 -12.74
N GLY A 607 -13.83 -24.96 -12.02
CA GLY A 607 -12.75 -24.11 -12.51
C GLY A 607 -13.22 -22.82 -13.21
N PRO A 608 -12.30 -21.88 -13.50
CA PRO A 608 -12.63 -20.55 -14.03
C PRO A 608 -13.19 -20.58 -15.46
N SER A 609 -12.95 -21.66 -16.21
CA SER A 609 -13.30 -21.81 -17.64
C SER A 609 -14.68 -22.42 -17.90
N LEU A 610 -15.59 -22.46 -16.91
CA LEU A 610 -16.89 -23.14 -16.99
C LEU A 610 -17.71 -22.78 -18.25
N LEU A 611 -17.75 -21.50 -18.63
CA LEU A 611 -18.61 -20.98 -19.70
C LEU A 611 -17.90 -20.88 -21.08
N LYS A 612 -16.97 -21.80 -21.39
CA LYS A 612 -16.32 -21.85 -22.71
C LYS A 612 -17.29 -22.34 -23.78
N ALA A 613 -17.33 -21.65 -24.93
CA ALA A 613 -18.22 -21.98 -26.05
C ALA A 613 -18.08 -23.44 -26.52
N GLY A 614 -19.21 -24.08 -26.83
CA GLY A 614 -19.27 -25.50 -27.20
C GLY A 614 -19.42 -26.44 -26.00
N GLN A 615 -19.83 -25.93 -24.84
CA GLN A 615 -20.18 -26.73 -23.65
C GLN A 615 -21.66 -26.56 -23.23
N ASP A 616 -22.46 -25.87 -24.02
CA ASP A 616 -23.81 -25.40 -23.66
C ASP A 616 -24.82 -26.55 -23.51
N ALA A 617 -24.54 -27.71 -24.12
CA ALA A 617 -25.32 -28.95 -23.99
C ALA A 617 -24.72 -29.95 -22.98
N VAL A 618 -23.68 -29.57 -22.22
CA VAL A 618 -23.01 -30.45 -21.25
C VAL A 618 -23.71 -30.37 -19.90
N ASP A 619 -24.06 -31.53 -19.33
CA ASP A 619 -24.55 -31.63 -17.95
C ASP A 619 -23.43 -31.25 -16.97
N GLN A 620 -23.45 -29.98 -16.53
CA GLN A 620 -22.46 -29.45 -15.60
C GLN A 620 -22.59 -30.06 -14.19
N SER A 621 -23.74 -30.61 -13.80
CA SER A 621 -23.90 -31.32 -12.52
C SER A 621 -23.13 -32.64 -12.54
N LYS A 622 -23.29 -33.44 -13.61
CA LYS A 622 -22.50 -34.67 -13.81
C LYS A 622 -20.99 -34.39 -13.94
N VAL A 623 -20.60 -33.34 -14.66
CA VAL A 623 -19.20 -32.91 -14.73
C VAL A 623 -18.67 -32.49 -13.36
N SER A 624 -19.45 -31.71 -12.60
CA SER A 624 -19.08 -31.29 -11.23
C SER A 624 -18.86 -32.48 -10.31
N GLU A 625 -19.73 -33.48 -10.36
CA GLU A 625 -19.64 -34.70 -9.56
C GLU A 625 -18.41 -35.56 -9.92
N ILE A 626 -18.12 -35.73 -11.20
CA ILE A 626 -16.90 -36.44 -11.64
C ILE A 626 -15.64 -35.69 -11.17
N ILE A 627 -15.60 -34.35 -11.27
CA ILE A 627 -14.46 -33.54 -10.80
C ILE A 627 -14.33 -33.64 -9.27
N TYR A 628 -15.44 -33.57 -8.54
CA TYR A 628 -15.47 -33.70 -7.08
C TYR A 628 -14.91 -35.05 -6.64
N ASN A 629 -15.45 -36.15 -7.17
CA ASN A 629 -14.99 -37.51 -6.87
C ASN A 629 -13.56 -37.77 -7.36
N ALA A 630 -13.13 -37.14 -8.46
CA ALA A 630 -11.75 -37.22 -8.93
C ALA A 630 -10.74 -36.46 -8.07
N SER A 631 -11.20 -35.49 -7.27
CA SER A 631 -10.34 -34.60 -6.48
C SER A 631 -10.41 -34.85 -4.97
N LYS A 632 -11.50 -35.46 -4.47
CA LYS A 632 -11.75 -35.76 -3.05
C LYS A 632 -10.51 -36.36 -2.36
N GLY A 633 -10.15 -35.84 -1.20
CA GLY A 633 -8.97 -36.28 -0.43
C GLY A 633 -7.61 -35.75 -0.91
N SER A 634 -7.52 -35.12 -2.09
CA SER A 634 -6.28 -34.47 -2.54
C SER A 634 -5.97 -33.19 -1.76
N LYS A 635 -4.67 -32.84 -1.66
CA LYS A 635 -4.20 -31.57 -1.10
C LYS A 635 -4.90 -30.35 -1.74
N PHE A 636 -5.16 -30.40 -3.06
CA PHE A 636 -5.86 -29.36 -3.81
C PHE A 636 -7.32 -29.20 -3.36
N PHE A 637 -8.04 -30.31 -3.23
CA PHE A 637 -9.44 -30.33 -2.81
C PHE A 637 -9.61 -29.75 -1.41
N ASN A 638 -8.75 -30.15 -0.46
CA ASN A 638 -8.77 -29.62 0.90
C ASN A 638 -8.57 -28.09 0.92
N ARG A 639 -7.66 -27.57 0.08
CA ARG A 639 -7.43 -26.12 -0.03
C ARG A 639 -8.60 -25.38 -0.69
N GLU A 640 -9.23 -25.93 -1.73
CA GLU A 640 -10.43 -25.31 -2.32
C GLU A 640 -11.65 -25.40 -1.38
N GLU A 641 -11.76 -26.42 -0.52
CA GLU A 641 -12.78 -26.47 0.55
C GLU A 641 -12.57 -25.35 1.58
N VAL A 642 -11.34 -25.16 2.07
CA VAL A 642 -11.01 -24.05 2.97
C VAL A 642 -11.34 -22.70 2.33
N LYS A 643 -11.01 -22.50 1.06
CA LYS A 643 -11.36 -21.27 0.32
C LYS A 643 -12.88 -21.10 0.15
N ASP A 644 -13.64 -22.17 -0.08
CA ASP A 644 -15.09 -22.10 -0.20
C ASP A 644 -15.75 -21.73 1.15
N LYS A 645 -15.22 -22.26 2.27
CA LYS A 645 -15.62 -21.89 3.64
C LYS A 645 -15.32 -20.41 3.95
N ILE A 646 -14.10 -19.93 3.66
CA ILE A 646 -13.72 -18.51 3.83
C ILE A 646 -14.62 -17.58 2.98
N LEU A 647 -14.87 -17.94 1.72
CA LEU A 647 -15.76 -17.16 0.85
C LEU A 647 -17.21 -17.15 1.35
N THR A 648 -17.69 -18.26 1.94
CA THR A 648 -19.02 -18.33 2.56
C THR A 648 -19.11 -17.34 3.73
N GLN A 649 -18.14 -17.37 4.66
CA GLN A 649 -18.08 -16.43 5.78
C GLN A 649 -18.02 -14.96 5.33
N LYS A 650 -17.24 -14.65 4.27
CA LYS A 650 -17.20 -13.30 3.68
C LYS A 650 -18.56 -12.89 3.12
N ILE A 651 -19.28 -13.81 2.46
CA ILE A 651 -20.62 -13.55 1.95
C ILE A 651 -21.61 -13.29 3.09
N ASP A 652 -21.54 -14.06 4.18
CA ASP A 652 -22.39 -13.85 5.35
C ASP A 652 -22.16 -12.47 5.99
N GLN A 653 -20.90 -12.00 6.03
CA GLN A 653 -20.55 -10.65 6.45
C GLN A 653 -21.11 -9.58 5.48
N ILE A 654 -21.03 -9.79 4.17
CA ILE A 654 -21.60 -8.89 3.14
C ILE A 654 -23.13 -8.80 3.31
N LEU A 655 -23.81 -9.94 3.52
CA LEU A 655 -25.26 -9.99 3.74
C LEU A 655 -25.66 -9.29 5.05
N ALA A 656 -24.94 -9.55 6.15
CA ALA A 656 -25.16 -8.86 7.42
C ALA A 656 -24.93 -7.34 7.29
N LYS A 657 -23.94 -6.91 6.49
CA LYS A 657 -23.71 -5.49 6.19
C LYS A 657 -24.83 -4.90 5.34
N LYS A 658 -25.31 -5.61 4.30
CA LYS A 658 -26.47 -5.19 3.49
C LYS A 658 -27.72 -5.00 4.35
N ALA A 659 -28.04 -5.97 5.21
CA ALA A 659 -29.20 -5.91 6.11
C ALA A 659 -29.12 -4.80 7.18
N ARG A 660 -27.92 -4.25 7.46
CA ARG A 660 -27.75 -3.00 8.24
C ARG A 660 -27.96 -1.77 7.37
N LEU A 661 -27.38 -1.74 6.18
CA LEU A 661 -27.53 -0.63 5.21
C LEU A 661 -28.99 -0.44 4.76
N GLU A 662 -29.77 -1.53 4.63
CA GLU A 662 -31.20 -1.50 4.31
C GLU A 662 -32.07 -0.81 5.38
N LYS A 663 -31.52 -0.50 6.57
CA LYS A 663 -32.19 0.23 7.65
C LYS A 663 -31.78 1.71 7.75
N LEU A 664 -30.83 2.15 6.94
CA LEU A 664 -30.32 3.53 6.94
C LEU A 664 -30.95 4.32 5.79
N ASP A 665 -31.01 5.64 5.91
CA ASP A 665 -31.25 6.51 4.75
C ASP A 665 -29.99 6.57 3.90
N LEU A 666 -30.07 6.04 2.67
CA LEU A 666 -29.00 6.03 1.67
C LEU A 666 -29.30 6.99 0.51
N SER A 667 -30.16 8.00 0.74
CA SER A 667 -30.50 9.03 -0.25
C SER A 667 -29.28 9.85 -0.72
N HIS A 668 -28.17 9.83 0.02
CA HIS A 668 -26.91 10.43 -0.44
C HIS A 668 -26.20 9.51 -1.45
N GLU A 669 -25.93 8.26 -1.09
CA GLU A 669 -25.31 7.24 -1.95
C GLU A 669 -26.11 7.00 -3.23
N LEU A 670 -27.44 6.97 -3.14
CA LEU A 670 -28.33 6.87 -4.29
C LEU A 670 -28.15 8.04 -5.26
N ARG A 671 -28.08 9.27 -4.75
CA ARG A 671 -27.81 10.48 -5.55
C ARG A 671 -26.41 10.50 -6.13
N GLN A 672 -25.40 10.05 -5.39
CA GLN A 672 -24.03 9.90 -5.91
C GLN A 672 -24.01 8.89 -7.07
N ALA A 673 -24.68 7.75 -6.91
CA ALA A 673 -24.76 6.73 -7.96
C ALA A 673 -25.52 7.22 -9.20
N ASP A 674 -26.66 7.88 -9.03
CA ASP A 674 -27.40 8.46 -10.17
C ASP A 674 -26.61 9.61 -10.84
N THR A 675 -25.81 10.37 -10.08
CA THR A 675 -24.90 11.40 -10.63
C THR A 675 -23.77 10.78 -11.45
N LEU A 676 -23.11 9.73 -10.94
CA LEU A 676 -22.07 9.00 -11.66
C LEU A 676 -22.65 8.34 -12.93
N ILE A 677 -23.82 7.70 -12.83
CA ILE A 677 -24.52 7.13 -14.00
C ILE A 677 -24.80 8.22 -15.05
N ALA A 678 -25.25 9.40 -14.65
CA ALA A 678 -25.50 10.50 -15.58
C ALA A 678 -24.20 11.02 -16.23
N GLN A 679 -23.11 11.14 -15.47
CA GLN A 679 -21.80 11.54 -16.00
C GLN A 679 -21.24 10.52 -17.01
N LEU A 680 -21.31 9.23 -16.68
CA LEU A 680 -20.88 8.13 -17.56
C LEU A 680 -21.76 8.00 -18.81
N GLU A 681 -23.06 8.31 -18.70
CA GLU A 681 -23.95 8.34 -19.87
C GLU A 681 -23.66 9.54 -20.79
N LEU A 682 -23.20 10.67 -20.24
CA LEU A 682 -22.77 11.84 -21.02
C LEU A 682 -21.45 11.61 -21.77
N SER A 683 -20.54 10.78 -21.26
CA SER A 683 -19.30 10.39 -21.95
C SER A 683 -19.45 9.22 -22.91
N ARG A 684 -20.68 8.71 -23.13
CA ARG A 684 -20.92 7.56 -24.02
C ARG A 684 -20.61 7.87 -25.47
N ASP A 685 -19.49 7.33 -25.95
CA ASP A 685 -19.17 7.27 -27.37
C ASP A 685 -19.79 6.03 -28.05
N LEU A 686 -20.50 6.27 -29.16
CA LEU A 686 -21.09 5.25 -30.05
C LEU A 686 -20.57 5.36 -31.50
N SER A 687 -19.61 6.24 -31.75
CA SER A 687 -19.09 6.52 -33.10
C SER A 687 -18.16 5.43 -33.65
N GLN A 688 -17.57 4.61 -32.76
CA GLN A 688 -16.53 3.65 -33.11
C GLN A 688 -17.08 2.23 -33.36
N TYR A 689 -16.60 1.57 -34.40
CA TYR A 689 -16.84 0.15 -34.68
C TYR A 689 -15.65 -0.68 -34.18
N ILE A 690 -15.73 -1.11 -32.93
CA ILE A 690 -14.72 -1.92 -32.29
C ILE A 690 -15.02 -3.41 -32.53
N VAL A 691 -13.99 -4.13 -32.95
CA VAL A 691 -14.04 -5.57 -33.22
C VAL A 691 -13.12 -6.29 -32.26
N HIS A 692 -13.61 -7.35 -31.63
CA HIS A 692 -12.77 -8.31 -30.92
C HIS A 692 -12.77 -9.63 -31.69
N VAL A 693 -11.58 -10.08 -32.11
CA VAL A 693 -11.35 -11.31 -32.87
C VAL A 693 -10.68 -12.35 -31.96
N ASP A 694 -11.14 -13.59 -32.00
CA ASP A 694 -10.71 -14.69 -31.11
C ASP A 694 -10.68 -16.01 -31.89
N CYS A 695 -9.51 -16.65 -31.97
CA CYS A 695 -9.28 -17.87 -32.75
C CYS A 695 -9.93 -19.10 -32.11
N ASP A 696 -10.67 -19.88 -32.90
CA ASP A 696 -11.52 -20.94 -32.36
C ASP A 696 -10.70 -22.16 -31.91
N ALA A 697 -10.55 -22.32 -30.59
CA ALA A 697 -9.76 -23.38 -29.97
C ALA A 697 -8.28 -23.40 -30.43
N PHE A 698 -7.68 -22.22 -30.60
CA PHE A 698 -6.44 -21.97 -31.34
C PHE A 698 -5.40 -23.10 -31.36
N TYR A 699 -4.74 -23.46 -30.24
CA TYR A 699 -3.67 -24.48 -30.30
C TYR A 699 -4.17 -25.85 -30.79
N ALA A 700 -5.42 -26.23 -30.51
CA ALA A 700 -6.01 -27.45 -31.07
C ALA A 700 -6.27 -27.29 -32.57
N ALA A 701 -6.75 -26.12 -33.02
CA ALA A 701 -6.89 -25.85 -34.46
C ALA A 701 -5.53 -25.88 -35.20
N VAL A 702 -4.45 -25.40 -34.57
CA VAL A 702 -3.09 -25.48 -35.14
C VAL A 702 -2.59 -26.93 -35.21
N GLU A 703 -2.71 -27.72 -34.14
CA GLU A 703 -2.29 -29.13 -34.17
C GLU A 703 -3.11 -29.99 -35.15
N LEU A 704 -4.35 -29.59 -35.48
CA LEU A 704 -5.17 -30.23 -36.51
C LEU A 704 -4.67 -30.01 -37.95
N LEU A 705 -3.91 -28.94 -38.21
CA LEU A 705 -3.34 -28.70 -39.55
C LEU A 705 -2.32 -29.79 -39.92
N ASP A 706 -1.54 -30.24 -38.94
CA ASP A 706 -0.54 -31.29 -39.11
C ASP A 706 -1.10 -32.71 -38.84
N ARG A 707 -2.25 -32.80 -38.14
CA ARG A 707 -2.89 -34.06 -37.72
C ARG A 707 -4.39 -34.07 -38.00
N PRO A 708 -4.81 -34.09 -39.28
CA PRO A 708 -6.23 -34.07 -39.65
C PRO A 708 -7.01 -35.28 -39.12
N GLU A 709 -6.33 -36.40 -38.82
CA GLU A 709 -6.94 -37.60 -38.22
C GLU A 709 -7.57 -37.33 -36.83
N LEU A 710 -7.15 -36.27 -36.14
CA LEU A 710 -7.69 -35.88 -34.84
C LEU A 710 -8.98 -35.03 -34.93
N ALA A 711 -9.46 -34.70 -36.13
CA ALA A 711 -10.63 -33.82 -36.32
C ALA A 711 -11.92 -34.36 -35.68
N HIS A 712 -12.06 -35.69 -35.63
CA HIS A 712 -13.23 -36.38 -35.06
C HIS A 712 -12.94 -37.08 -33.72
N VAL A 713 -11.70 -36.99 -33.23
CA VAL A 713 -11.25 -37.60 -31.97
C VAL A 713 -11.28 -36.53 -30.87
N PRO A 714 -11.75 -36.82 -29.63
CA PRO A 714 -11.59 -35.89 -28.53
C PRO A 714 -10.10 -35.74 -28.21
N PHE A 715 -9.56 -34.53 -28.34
CA PHE A 715 -8.17 -34.27 -27.97
C PHE A 715 -7.95 -32.89 -27.33
N ALA A 716 -6.87 -32.80 -26.55
CA ALA A 716 -6.43 -31.62 -25.85
C ALA A 716 -4.93 -31.35 -26.04
N VAL A 717 -4.52 -30.11 -25.75
CA VAL A 717 -3.13 -29.67 -25.77
C VAL A 717 -2.71 -29.31 -24.34
N GLY A 718 -1.61 -29.89 -23.87
CA GLY A 718 -1.15 -29.84 -22.48
C GLY A 718 -1.29 -31.20 -21.78
N GLY A 719 -0.25 -31.63 -21.06
CA GLY A 719 -0.22 -32.94 -20.38
C GLY A 719 -0.71 -32.89 -18.93
N GLY A 720 -0.09 -32.04 -18.10
CA GLY A 720 -0.46 -31.92 -16.68
C GLY A 720 -1.75 -31.11 -16.45
N VAL A 721 -1.83 -29.95 -17.10
CA VAL A 721 -3.03 -29.10 -17.16
C VAL A 721 -3.30 -28.80 -18.62
N LEU A 722 -4.56 -28.92 -19.04
CA LEU A 722 -4.97 -28.64 -20.41
C LEU A 722 -4.92 -27.13 -20.67
N THR A 723 -4.18 -26.71 -21.69
CA THR A 723 -4.18 -25.31 -22.15
C THR A 723 -5.39 -25.03 -23.04
N THR A 724 -5.75 -25.97 -23.92
CA THR A 724 -7.01 -25.94 -24.68
C THR A 724 -7.39 -27.34 -25.14
N CYS A 725 -8.57 -27.49 -25.74
CA CYS A 725 -9.03 -28.73 -26.37
C CYS A 725 -9.99 -28.44 -27.53
N ASN A 726 -10.12 -29.42 -28.43
CA ASN A 726 -11.00 -29.31 -29.60
C ASN A 726 -12.48 -29.36 -29.18
N TYR A 727 -13.36 -28.93 -30.10
CA TYR A 727 -14.80 -28.90 -29.84
C TYR A 727 -15.43 -30.29 -29.63
N VAL A 728 -14.75 -31.38 -30.04
CA VAL A 728 -15.17 -32.76 -29.74
C VAL A 728 -14.97 -33.05 -28.24
N ALA A 729 -13.79 -32.77 -27.69
CA ALA A 729 -13.49 -32.93 -26.26
C ALA A 729 -14.36 -32.02 -25.37
N ARG A 730 -14.69 -30.80 -25.83
CA ARG A 730 -15.56 -29.87 -25.06
C ARG A 730 -16.94 -30.46 -24.75
N LYS A 731 -17.49 -31.33 -25.61
CA LYS A 731 -18.79 -32.02 -25.37
C LYS A 731 -18.77 -32.98 -24.17
N TYR A 732 -17.59 -33.35 -23.68
CA TYR A 732 -17.41 -34.15 -22.46
C TYR A 732 -17.12 -33.28 -21.22
N GLY A 733 -17.11 -31.95 -21.36
CA GLY A 733 -16.75 -31.00 -20.30
C GLY A 733 -15.26 -30.65 -20.23
N CYS A 734 -14.39 -31.32 -20.99
CA CYS A 734 -12.95 -30.99 -21.06
C CYS A 734 -12.73 -29.52 -21.49
N ARG A 735 -11.81 -28.81 -20.81
CA ARG A 735 -11.59 -27.35 -21.02
C ARG A 735 -10.22 -26.88 -20.53
N SER A 736 -9.85 -25.67 -20.95
CA SER A 736 -8.65 -24.95 -20.49
C SER A 736 -8.61 -24.80 -18.96
N GLY A 737 -7.46 -25.04 -18.34
CA GLY A 737 -7.27 -24.96 -16.88
C GLY A 737 -7.71 -26.20 -16.10
N MET A 738 -8.15 -27.26 -16.78
CA MET A 738 -8.47 -28.56 -16.16
C MET A 738 -7.23 -29.45 -16.08
N ALA A 739 -7.07 -30.20 -14.98
CA ALA A 739 -5.99 -31.19 -14.87
C ALA A 739 -6.20 -32.38 -15.84
N GLY A 740 -5.12 -32.87 -16.47
CA GLY A 740 -5.19 -33.90 -17.51
C GLY A 740 -5.83 -35.20 -17.04
N PHE A 741 -5.53 -35.64 -15.81
CA PHE A 741 -6.13 -36.85 -15.22
C PHE A 741 -7.64 -36.72 -14.96
N VAL A 742 -8.11 -35.51 -14.60
CA VAL A 742 -9.55 -35.22 -14.43
C VAL A 742 -10.24 -35.20 -15.80
N ALA A 743 -9.61 -34.61 -16.81
CA ALA A 743 -10.12 -34.61 -18.16
C ALA A 743 -10.20 -36.03 -18.75
N LYS A 744 -9.26 -36.92 -18.40
CA LYS A 744 -9.31 -38.36 -18.72
C LYS A 744 -10.45 -39.10 -18.01
N LYS A 745 -10.83 -38.72 -16.78
CA LYS A 745 -12.02 -39.27 -16.11
C LYS A 745 -13.33 -38.80 -16.75
N LEU A 746 -13.37 -37.59 -17.32
CA LEU A 746 -14.51 -37.08 -18.10
C LEU A 746 -14.58 -37.69 -19.51
N CYS A 747 -13.43 -37.95 -20.14
CA CYS A 747 -13.32 -38.51 -21.47
C CYS A 747 -12.13 -39.50 -21.51
N PRO A 748 -12.38 -40.81 -21.29
CA PRO A 748 -11.32 -41.83 -21.28
C PRO A 748 -10.50 -41.87 -22.57
N ASP A 749 -11.15 -41.65 -23.71
CA ASP A 749 -10.53 -41.65 -25.05
C ASP A 749 -9.75 -40.36 -25.38
N LEU A 750 -9.67 -39.39 -24.46
CA LEU A 750 -9.03 -38.09 -24.72
C LEU A 750 -7.55 -38.25 -25.10
N VAL A 751 -7.18 -37.83 -26.30
CA VAL A 751 -5.77 -37.75 -26.72
C VAL A 751 -5.15 -36.45 -26.17
N MET A 752 -3.98 -36.53 -25.54
CA MET A 752 -3.29 -35.36 -24.99
C MET A 752 -1.97 -35.11 -25.74
N LEU A 753 -1.87 -33.95 -26.38
CA LEU A 753 -0.69 -33.52 -27.14
C LEU A 753 0.22 -32.63 -26.30
N LYS A 754 1.54 -32.71 -26.56
CA LYS A 754 2.54 -31.79 -25.98
C LYS A 754 2.39 -30.39 -26.62
N LEU A 755 2.69 -29.34 -25.85
CA LEU A 755 2.66 -27.94 -26.31
C LEU A 755 3.78 -27.65 -27.32
N ASN A 756 3.48 -26.94 -28.40
CA ASN A 756 4.44 -26.43 -29.37
C ASN A 756 4.27 -24.92 -29.60
N PHE A 757 4.87 -24.11 -28.73
CA PHE A 757 4.75 -22.65 -28.77
C PHE A 757 5.31 -22.01 -30.05
N GLU A 758 6.29 -22.62 -30.72
CA GLU A 758 6.85 -22.11 -31.97
C GLU A 758 5.81 -22.15 -33.09
N LYS A 759 5.11 -23.28 -33.27
CA LYS A 759 3.99 -23.41 -34.22
C LYS A 759 2.87 -22.41 -33.92
N TYR A 760 2.47 -22.29 -32.65
CA TYR A 760 1.38 -21.39 -32.26
C TYR A 760 1.75 -19.92 -32.50
N THR A 761 3.00 -19.54 -32.24
CA THR A 761 3.49 -18.17 -32.48
C THR A 761 3.57 -17.87 -33.96
N ALA A 762 4.11 -18.79 -34.77
CA ALA A 762 4.17 -18.62 -36.23
C ALA A 762 2.76 -18.46 -36.85
N LYS A 763 1.81 -19.32 -36.47
CA LYS A 763 0.44 -19.22 -36.98
C LYS A 763 -0.30 -17.98 -36.50
N ALA A 764 -0.03 -17.51 -35.28
CA ALA A 764 -0.57 -16.25 -34.76
C ALA A 764 -0.06 -15.04 -35.55
N THR A 765 1.20 -15.04 -35.97
CA THR A 765 1.76 -14.00 -36.87
C THR A 765 1.00 -13.97 -38.20
N GLU A 766 0.75 -15.12 -38.85
CA GLU A 766 -0.05 -15.17 -40.09
C GLU A 766 -1.48 -14.61 -39.92
N VAL A 767 -2.12 -14.84 -38.77
CA VAL A 767 -3.44 -14.26 -38.47
C VAL A 767 -3.33 -12.74 -38.31
N ARG A 768 -2.34 -12.26 -37.53
CA ARG A 768 -2.08 -10.84 -37.29
C ARG A 768 -1.72 -10.06 -38.56
N GLU A 769 -1.06 -10.69 -39.53
CA GLU A 769 -0.82 -10.09 -40.86
C GLU A 769 -2.13 -9.73 -41.55
N VAL A 770 -3.17 -10.56 -41.46
CA VAL A 770 -4.50 -10.21 -42.00
C VAL A 770 -5.15 -9.10 -41.18
N LEU A 771 -5.07 -9.16 -39.85
CA LEU A 771 -5.66 -8.12 -38.97
C LEU A 771 -5.09 -6.72 -39.25
N ALA A 772 -3.79 -6.63 -39.53
CA ALA A 772 -3.10 -5.39 -39.87
C ALA A 772 -3.60 -4.73 -41.18
N GLU A 773 -4.27 -5.48 -42.06
CA GLU A 773 -4.87 -4.94 -43.29
C GLU A 773 -6.21 -4.21 -43.03
N TYR A 774 -6.82 -4.43 -41.86
CA TYR A 774 -8.08 -3.82 -41.42
C TYR A 774 -7.89 -2.74 -40.34
N ASP A 775 -6.93 -2.95 -39.43
CA ASP A 775 -6.46 -1.96 -38.46
C ASP A 775 -4.95 -2.15 -38.24
N PRO A 776 -4.09 -1.25 -38.74
CA PRO A 776 -2.64 -1.36 -38.54
C PRO A 776 -2.18 -1.00 -37.12
N ARG A 777 -3.08 -0.52 -36.25
CA ARG A 777 -2.85 -0.17 -34.84
C ARG A 777 -3.57 -1.11 -33.86
N PHE A 778 -3.99 -2.28 -34.34
CA PHE A 778 -4.71 -3.28 -33.53
C PHE A 778 -3.94 -3.66 -32.24
N GLU A 779 -4.68 -4.06 -31.22
CA GLU A 779 -4.14 -4.54 -29.95
C GLU A 779 -4.14 -6.08 -29.93
N SER A 780 -2.97 -6.70 -29.80
CA SER A 780 -2.89 -8.15 -29.53
C SER A 780 -2.99 -8.43 -28.03
N ALA A 781 -4.20 -8.69 -27.54
CA ALA A 781 -4.44 -9.01 -26.12
C ALA A 781 -3.87 -10.38 -25.71
N SER A 782 -3.84 -11.35 -26.63
CA SER A 782 -3.15 -12.64 -26.43
C SER A 782 -2.43 -13.10 -27.70
N ILE A 783 -2.05 -14.39 -27.75
CA ILE A 783 -1.58 -15.06 -28.96
C ILE A 783 -2.72 -15.42 -29.92
N ASP A 784 -3.95 -15.56 -29.41
CA ASP A 784 -5.14 -16.05 -30.12
C ASP A 784 -6.26 -15.01 -30.23
N GLU A 785 -6.15 -13.84 -29.58
CA GLU A 785 -7.17 -12.80 -29.59
C GLU A 785 -6.61 -11.37 -29.72
N ALA A 786 -7.40 -10.49 -30.35
CA ALA A 786 -7.05 -9.11 -30.64
C ALA A 786 -8.27 -8.18 -30.66
N TYR A 787 -8.04 -6.89 -30.39
CA TYR A 787 -9.01 -5.80 -30.60
C TYR A 787 -8.58 -4.93 -31.79
N LEU A 788 -9.56 -4.51 -32.60
CA LEU A 788 -9.38 -3.65 -33.77
C LEU A 788 -10.40 -2.52 -33.72
N ASN A 789 -10.03 -1.34 -34.22
CA ASN A 789 -10.96 -0.27 -34.55
C ASN A 789 -11.09 -0.13 -36.08
N ILE A 790 -12.16 -0.68 -36.66
CA ILE A 790 -12.36 -0.68 -38.12
C ILE A 790 -13.16 0.53 -38.64
N THR A 791 -13.36 1.56 -37.82
CA THR A 791 -14.19 2.74 -38.15
C THR A 791 -13.68 3.45 -39.39
N GLU A 792 -12.38 3.74 -39.43
CA GLU A 792 -11.71 4.40 -40.55
C GLU A 792 -11.74 3.53 -41.81
N TYR A 793 -11.36 2.25 -41.70
CA TYR A 793 -11.42 1.27 -42.79
C TYR A 793 -12.81 1.18 -43.45
N CYS A 794 -13.88 1.13 -42.64
CA CYS A 794 -15.26 1.08 -43.14
C CYS A 794 -15.67 2.38 -43.84
N ALA A 795 -15.23 3.53 -43.32
CA ALA A 795 -15.51 4.84 -43.89
C ALA A 795 -14.79 5.05 -45.24
N GLU A 796 -13.49 4.74 -45.32
CA GLU A 796 -12.69 4.88 -46.54
C GLU A 796 -13.18 3.99 -47.68
N ARG A 797 -13.60 2.75 -47.37
CA ARG A 797 -14.00 1.75 -48.37
C ARG A 797 -15.50 1.68 -48.62
N ALA A 798 -16.31 2.45 -47.87
CA ALA A 798 -17.77 2.42 -47.89
C ALA A 798 -18.37 1.01 -47.68
N VAL A 799 -17.74 0.19 -46.82
CA VAL A 799 -18.16 -1.17 -46.48
C VAL A 799 -18.87 -1.17 -45.12
N ARG A 800 -19.93 -1.96 -44.94
CA ARG A 800 -20.59 -2.09 -43.63
C ARG A 800 -19.69 -2.91 -42.67
N PRO A 801 -19.58 -2.55 -41.38
CA PRO A 801 -18.72 -3.27 -40.43
C PRO A 801 -18.94 -4.78 -40.38
N ALA A 802 -20.19 -5.23 -40.48
CA ALA A 802 -20.54 -6.65 -40.52
C ALA A 802 -19.95 -7.38 -41.76
N ASP A 803 -19.94 -6.73 -42.92
CA ASP A 803 -19.40 -7.30 -44.15
C ASP A 803 -17.86 -7.30 -44.13
N ALA A 804 -17.24 -6.21 -43.64
CA ALA A 804 -15.78 -6.11 -43.49
C ALA A 804 -15.24 -7.21 -42.54
N VAL A 805 -15.91 -7.47 -41.42
CA VAL A 805 -15.52 -8.55 -40.50
C VAL A 805 -15.81 -9.94 -41.09
N ALA A 806 -16.87 -10.10 -41.88
CA ALA A 806 -17.13 -11.36 -42.58
C ALA A 806 -16.02 -11.66 -43.61
N GLN A 807 -15.56 -10.63 -44.34
CA GLN A 807 -14.43 -10.71 -45.26
C GLN A 807 -13.13 -11.05 -44.51
N MET A 808 -12.78 -10.31 -43.46
CA MET A 808 -11.60 -10.55 -42.61
C MET A 808 -11.54 -12.01 -42.11
N ARG A 809 -12.67 -12.53 -41.60
CA ARG A 809 -12.76 -13.91 -41.12
C ARG A 809 -12.59 -14.94 -42.24
N ALA A 810 -13.12 -14.66 -43.44
CA ALA A 810 -12.95 -15.51 -44.61
C ALA A 810 -11.48 -15.52 -45.07
N GLU A 811 -10.82 -14.36 -45.14
CA GLU A 811 -9.41 -14.22 -45.53
C GLU A 811 -8.46 -14.89 -44.52
N ILE A 812 -8.71 -14.76 -43.21
CA ILE A 812 -7.99 -15.50 -42.17
C ILE A 812 -8.15 -17.02 -42.39
N SER A 813 -9.37 -17.49 -42.62
CA SER A 813 -9.63 -18.91 -42.86
C SER A 813 -9.01 -19.41 -44.18
N GLU A 814 -8.96 -18.58 -45.22
CA GLU A 814 -8.37 -18.93 -46.51
C GLU A 814 -6.84 -19.00 -46.43
N ARG A 815 -6.20 -17.97 -45.86
CA ARG A 815 -4.73 -17.86 -45.77
C ARG A 815 -4.15 -18.83 -44.74
N THR A 816 -4.68 -18.82 -43.53
CA THR A 816 -4.04 -19.48 -42.37
C THR A 816 -4.56 -20.90 -42.10
N LYS A 817 -5.74 -21.23 -42.65
CA LYS A 817 -6.56 -22.42 -42.35
C LYS A 817 -7.11 -22.50 -40.91
N ILE A 818 -7.00 -21.42 -40.15
CA ILE A 818 -7.60 -21.28 -38.81
C ILE A 818 -8.90 -20.48 -38.91
N THR A 819 -9.96 -20.87 -38.19
CA THR A 819 -11.18 -20.06 -38.07
C THR A 819 -11.12 -19.13 -36.87
N VAL A 820 -11.72 -17.97 -37.04
CA VAL A 820 -11.89 -16.94 -36.01
C VAL A 820 -13.37 -16.61 -35.83
N SER A 821 -13.74 -16.33 -34.60
CA SER A 821 -15.04 -15.71 -34.29
C SER A 821 -14.84 -14.27 -33.84
N ALA A 822 -15.78 -13.39 -34.20
CA ALA A 822 -15.65 -11.95 -33.98
C ALA A 822 -16.90 -11.32 -33.35
N GLY A 823 -16.69 -10.33 -32.49
CA GLY A 823 -17.76 -9.49 -31.95
C GLY A 823 -17.58 -8.06 -32.40
N ILE A 824 -18.64 -7.42 -32.87
CA ILE A 824 -18.65 -6.03 -33.34
C ILE A 824 -19.57 -5.22 -32.44
N ALA A 825 -19.07 -4.13 -31.86
CA ALA A 825 -19.83 -3.25 -30.97
C ALA A 825 -19.18 -1.85 -30.86
N ALA A 826 -19.80 -0.97 -30.05
CA ALA A 826 -19.30 0.39 -29.82
C ALA A 826 -17.98 0.47 -29.03
N ASN A 827 -17.63 -0.56 -28.24
CA ASN A 827 -16.46 -0.57 -27.36
C ASN A 827 -15.87 -1.98 -27.14
N GLY A 828 -14.66 -2.05 -26.59
CA GLY A 828 -13.90 -3.28 -26.34
C GLY A 828 -14.67 -4.32 -25.50
N LYS A 829 -15.18 -3.92 -24.33
CA LYS A 829 -15.98 -4.75 -23.42
C LYS A 829 -17.15 -5.44 -24.14
N LEU A 830 -17.97 -4.67 -24.88
CA LEU A 830 -19.10 -5.22 -25.62
C LEU A 830 -18.63 -6.14 -26.76
N ALA A 831 -17.60 -5.75 -27.51
CA ALA A 831 -17.04 -6.57 -28.59
C ALA A 831 -16.53 -7.93 -28.07
N LYS A 832 -15.85 -7.95 -26.92
CA LYS A 832 -15.38 -9.17 -26.25
C LYS A 832 -16.51 -10.14 -25.87
N ILE A 833 -17.62 -9.60 -25.36
CA ILE A 833 -18.81 -10.38 -25.02
C ILE A 833 -19.43 -10.96 -26.31
N CYS A 834 -19.62 -10.10 -27.32
CA CYS A 834 -20.22 -10.46 -28.61
C CYS A 834 -19.43 -11.58 -29.33
N SER A 835 -18.10 -11.55 -29.30
CA SER A 835 -17.26 -12.54 -29.99
C SER A 835 -17.43 -13.96 -29.47
N ASN A 836 -17.98 -14.13 -28.27
CA ASN A 836 -18.24 -15.43 -27.65
C ASN A 836 -19.65 -15.98 -27.95
N MET A 837 -20.59 -15.16 -28.46
CA MET A 837 -21.98 -15.57 -28.64
C MET A 837 -22.18 -16.60 -29.75
N ASN A 838 -21.51 -16.41 -30.89
CA ASN A 838 -21.66 -17.24 -32.09
C ASN A 838 -20.42 -18.11 -32.36
N LYS A 839 -19.67 -18.51 -31.33
CA LYS A 839 -18.50 -19.41 -31.45
C LYS A 839 -18.93 -20.88 -31.66
N PRO A 840 -18.20 -21.68 -32.48
CA PRO A 840 -17.07 -21.33 -33.34
C PRO A 840 -17.48 -20.79 -34.72
N ASN A 841 -16.52 -20.17 -35.41
CA ASN A 841 -16.60 -19.64 -36.76
C ASN A 841 -17.86 -18.82 -37.05
N GLY A 842 -18.23 -17.94 -36.13
CA GLY A 842 -19.35 -17.01 -36.30
C GLY A 842 -19.00 -15.59 -35.89
N GLN A 843 -19.92 -14.67 -36.12
CA GLN A 843 -19.79 -13.30 -35.63
C GLN A 843 -21.11 -12.80 -35.05
N TYR A 844 -21.02 -11.85 -34.12
CA TYR A 844 -22.18 -11.18 -33.55
C TYR A 844 -22.00 -9.67 -33.65
N VAL A 845 -23.07 -8.97 -34.01
CA VAL A 845 -23.09 -7.50 -34.15
C VAL A 845 -24.08 -6.95 -33.14
N LEU A 846 -23.57 -6.23 -32.15
CA LEU A 846 -24.40 -5.39 -31.29
C LEU A 846 -24.44 -3.99 -31.93
N PRO A 847 -25.62 -3.48 -32.34
CA PRO A 847 -25.72 -2.15 -32.93
C PRO A 847 -25.14 -1.07 -32.00
N ASN A 848 -24.48 -0.07 -32.59
CA ASN A 848 -24.03 1.14 -31.91
C ASN A 848 -25.21 2.08 -31.59
N ASP A 849 -26.22 1.54 -30.92
CA ASP A 849 -27.41 2.24 -30.48
C ASP A 849 -27.58 2.06 -28.97
N ARG A 850 -27.90 3.17 -28.29
CA ARG A 850 -28.03 3.21 -26.85
C ARG A 850 -29.16 2.30 -26.35
N VAL A 851 -30.28 2.19 -27.08
CA VAL A 851 -31.39 1.32 -26.68
C VAL A 851 -31.02 -0.16 -26.84
N ALA A 852 -30.38 -0.53 -27.95
CA ALA A 852 -29.87 -1.87 -28.20
C ALA A 852 -28.85 -2.31 -27.13
N ILE A 853 -27.88 -1.45 -26.80
CA ILE A 853 -26.85 -1.74 -25.78
C ILE A 853 -27.48 -1.93 -24.39
N MET A 854 -28.37 -1.03 -23.96
CA MET A 854 -29.03 -1.16 -22.65
C MET A 854 -29.94 -2.39 -22.58
N ALA A 855 -30.65 -2.73 -23.66
CA ALA A 855 -31.47 -3.94 -23.74
C ALA A 855 -30.63 -5.23 -23.71
N PHE A 856 -29.44 -5.20 -24.33
CA PHE A 856 -28.47 -6.29 -24.31
C PHE A 856 -27.90 -6.50 -22.90
N MET A 857 -27.38 -5.44 -22.26
CA MET A 857 -26.78 -5.54 -20.94
C MET A 857 -27.79 -5.90 -19.85
N LYS A 858 -29.03 -5.40 -19.93
CA LYS A 858 -30.08 -5.68 -18.92
C LYS A 858 -30.24 -7.17 -18.61
N ASN A 859 -30.20 -8.03 -19.64
CA ASN A 859 -30.43 -9.47 -19.49
C ASN A 859 -29.13 -10.28 -19.46
N LEU A 860 -27.97 -9.65 -19.60
CA LEU A 860 -26.68 -10.34 -19.64
C LEU A 860 -26.30 -10.82 -18.22
N PRO A 861 -26.01 -12.12 -18.01
CA PRO A 861 -25.51 -12.60 -16.73
C PRO A 861 -24.16 -11.95 -16.41
N CYS A 862 -23.98 -11.43 -15.19
CA CYS A 862 -22.76 -10.72 -14.78
C CYS A 862 -21.48 -11.51 -15.11
N ARG A 863 -21.53 -12.83 -14.95
CA ARG A 863 -20.43 -13.77 -15.23
C ARG A 863 -19.93 -13.80 -16.67
N LYS A 864 -20.70 -13.27 -17.64
CA LYS A 864 -20.27 -13.14 -19.04
C LYS A 864 -19.40 -11.91 -19.29
N VAL A 865 -19.33 -10.96 -18.36
CA VAL A 865 -18.50 -9.74 -18.47
C VAL A 865 -17.08 -10.00 -18.00
N ASN A 866 -16.07 -9.52 -18.74
CA ASN A 866 -14.67 -9.57 -18.32
C ASN A 866 -14.45 -8.79 -17.01
N GLY A 867 -13.73 -9.40 -16.08
CA GLY A 867 -13.54 -8.94 -14.70
C GLY A 867 -14.41 -9.68 -13.68
N ILE A 868 -15.63 -10.12 -14.05
CA ILE A 868 -16.51 -10.84 -13.10
C ILE A 868 -16.13 -12.34 -13.04
N GLY A 869 -15.21 -12.65 -12.13
CA GLY A 869 -14.81 -14.02 -11.79
C GLY A 869 -15.84 -14.77 -10.93
N ARG A 870 -15.65 -16.10 -10.74
CA ARG A 870 -16.54 -16.98 -9.94
C ARG A 870 -16.78 -16.49 -8.50
N VAL A 871 -15.78 -15.81 -7.92
CA VAL A 871 -15.82 -15.28 -6.55
C VAL A 871 -16.77 -14.08 -6.50
N PHE A 872 -16.53 -13.07 -7.33
CA PHE A 872 -17.35 -11.87 -7.38
C PHE A 872 -18.76 -12.14 -7.93
N GLU A 873 -18.92 -13.08 -8.86
CA GLU A 873 -20.23 -13.62 -9.26
C GLU A 873 -21.03 -14.13 -8.05
N ARG A 874 -20.40 -14.91 -7.17
CA ARG A 874 -21.06 -15.48 -5.99
C ARG A 874 -21.40 -14.40 -4.95
N GLU A 875 -20.51 -13.43 -4.75
CA GLU A 875 -20.74 -12.27 -3.86
C GLU A 875 -21.89 -11.38 -4.35
N LEU A 876 -21.95 -11.09 -5.65
CA LEU A 876 -23.05 -10.36 -6.28
C LEU A 876 -24.37 -11.14 -6.24
N ALA A 877 -24.33 -12.44 -6.58
CA ALA A 877 -25.52 -13.29 -6.59
C ALA A 877 -26.14 -13.44 -5.20
N ALA A 878 -25.33 -13.42 -4.13
CA ALA A 878 -25.80 -13.46 -2.75
C ALA A 878 -26.64 -12.21 -2.40
N ILE A 879 -26.21 -11.01 -2.80
CA ILE A 879 -26.95 -9.78 -2.51
C ILE A 879 -28.20 -9.57 -3.39
N GLY A 880 -28.34 -10.36 -4.46
CA GLY A 880 -29.45 -10.31 -5.42
C GLY A 880 -29.07 -9.99 -6.86
N VAL A 881 -27.80 -9.70 -7.15
CA VAL A 881 -27.32 -9.26 -8.47
C VAL A 881 -26.84 -10.44 -9.31
N LYS A 882 -27.61 -10.84 -10.33
CA LYS A 882 -27.30 -11.98 -11.22
C LYS A 882 -27.03 -11.53 -12.66
N THR A 883 -27.75 -10.52 -13.11
CA THR A 883 -27.63 -9.87 -14.42
C THR A 883 -27.06 -8.46 -14.26
N CYS A 884 -26.51 -7.89 -15.35
CA CYS A 884 -26.04 -6.51 -15.31
C CYS A 884 -27.19 -5.49 -15.15
N GLY A 885 -28.45 -5.88 -15.40
CA GLY A 885 -29.63 -5.07 -15.06
C GLY A 885 -29.84 -4.92 -13.55
N ASP A 886 -29.69 -6.01 -12.78
CA ASP A 886 -29.92 -6.04 -11.32
C ASP A 886 -28.97 -5.10 -10.55
N ILE A 887 -27.84 -4.72 -11.15
CA ILE A 887 -26.86 -3.76 -10.61
C ILE A 887 -27.54 -2.43 -10.26
N TYR A 888 -28.44 -1.94 -11.11
CA TYR A 888 -29.06 -0.62 -10.94
C TYR A 888 -29.92 -0.54 -9.68
N ASP A 889 -30.67 -1.59 -9.39
CA ASP A 889 -31.56 -1.65 -8.22
C ASP A 889 -30.76 -1.71 -6.89
N HIS A 890 -29.49 -2.10 -6.96
CA HIS A 890 -28.60 -2.21 -5.80
C HIS A 890 -27.63 -1.05 -5.64
N ARG A 891 -27.61 -0.07 -6.56
CA ARG A 891 -26.53 0.93 -6.70
C ARG A 891 -26.17 1.72 -5.43
N GLN A 892 -27.16 2.04 -4.59
CA GLN A 892 -26.95 2.72 -3.30
C GLN A 892 -26.16 1.91 -2.26
N TYR A 893 -26.07 0.58 -2.42
CA TYR A 893 -25.33 -0.30 -1.52
C TYR A 893 -23.92 -0.61 -2.03
N LEU A 894 -23.67 -0.55 -3.34
CA LEU A 894 -22.50 -1.20 -3.96
C LEU A 894 -21.16 -0.60 -3.51
N SER A 895 -21.03 0.73 -3.42
CA SER A 895 -19.81 1.39 -2.91
C SER A 895 -19.55 1.00 -1.44
N ARG A 896 -20.59 1.00 -0.61
CA ARG A 896 -20.53 0.60 0.80
C ARG A 896 -20.22 -0.89 0.98
N LEU A 897 -20.65 -1.77 0.07
CA LEU A 897 -20.43 -3.23 0.15
C LEU A 897 -19.08 -3.67 -0.42
N PHE A 898 -18.67 -3.14 -1.58
CA PHE A 898 -17.52 -3.63 -2.37
C PHE A 898 -16.40 -2.60 -2.58
N GLY A 899 -16.59 -1.34 -2.19
CA GLY A 899 -15.65 -0.25 -2.41
C GLY A 899 -15.80 0.44 -3.78
N GLU A 900 -15.24 1.64 -3.90
CA GLU A 900 -15.48 2.53 -5.04
C GLU A 900 -15.05 1.94 -6.40
N LYS A 901 -13.85 1.35 -6.51
CA LYS A 901 -13.38 0.75 -7.78
C LYS A 901 -14.35 -0.32 -8.32
N ALA A 902 -14.88 -1.16 -7.42
CA ALA A 902 -15.82 -2.22 -7.77
C ALA A 902 -17.20 -1.63 -8.14
N PHE A 903 -17.63 -0.59 -7.43
CA PHE A 903 -18.84 0.16 -7.73
C PHE A 903 -18.78 0.86 -9.10
N GLU A 904 -17.72 1.61 -9.39
CA GLU A 904 -17.48 2.25 -10.69
C GLU A 904 -17.47 1.23 -11.83
N PHE A 905 -16.73 0.12 -11.66
CA PHE A 905 -16.72 -0.99 -12.61
C PHE A 905 -18.13 -1.56 -12.86
N LEU A 906 -18.93 -1.74 -11.81
CA LEU A 906 -20.31 -2.21 -11.93
C LEU A 906 -21.22 -1.19 -12.64
N MET A 907 -21.05 0.13 -12.41
CA MET A 907 -21.80 1.16 -13.15
C MET A 907 -21.47 1.14 -14.65
N HIS A 908 -20.19 0.98 -15.02
CA HIS A 908 -19.78 0.78 -16.41
C HIS A 908 -20.38 -0.50 -17.01
N CYS A 909 -20.44 -1.59 -16.23
CA CYS A 909 -21.07 -2.85 -16.67
C CYS A 909 -22.59 -2.70 -16.86
N TYR A 910 -23.29 -2.02 -15.96
CA TYR A 910 -24.72 -1.71 -16.12
C TYR A 910 -25.00 -0.92 -17.40
N LEU A 911 -24.18 0.11 -17.67
CA LEU A 911 -24.32 0.98 -18.84
C LEU A 911 -23.75 0.36 -20.15
N GLY A 912 -23.05 -0.77 -20.08
CA GLY A 912 -22.37 -1.34 -21.25
C GLY A 912 -21.25 -0.45 -21.80
N LEU A 913 -20.57 0.27 -20.93
CA LEU A 913 -19.44 1.15 -21.28
C LEU A 913 -18.12 0.38 -21.21
N GLY A 914 -17.16 0.79 -22.02
CA GLY A 914 -15.82 0.23 -22.18
C GLY A 914 -14.99 1.16 -23.05
N ARG A 915 -13.73 0.81 -23.32
CA ARG A 915 -12.84 1.68 -24.11
C ARG A 915 -13.26 1.70 -25.58
N THR A 916 -13.35 2.88 -26.17
CA THR A 916 -13.55 3.08 -27.62
C THR A 916 -12.23 3.36 -28.35
N ARG A 917 -11.18 3.74 -27.62
CA ARG A 917 -9.81 3.81 -28.11
C ARG A 917 -9.13 2.45 -27.99
N ILE A 918 -8.61 1.96 -29.11
CA ILE A 918 -7.76 0.76 -29.21
C ILE A 918 -6.36 1.22 -29.64
N GLN A 919 -5.31 0.66 -29.04
CA GLN A 919 -3.92 0.97 -29.37
C GLN A 919 -3.01 -0.25 -29.15
N PRO A 920 -1.84 -0.33 -29.81
CA PRO A 920 -0.95 -1.48 -29.71
C PRO A 920 -0.55 -1.80 -28.25
N ALA A 921 -0.41 -3.09 -27.95
CA ALA A 921 -0.09 -3.58 -26.60
C ALA A 921 1.26 -3.01 -26.08
N GLU A 922 2.15 -2.62 -26.99
CA GLU A 922 3.46 -2.03 -26.74
C GLU A 922 3.42 -0.54 -26.37
N GLU A 923 2.31 0.17 -26.62
CA GLU A 923 2.11 1.56 -26.20
C GLU A 923 1.68 1.67 -24.73
N TYR A 924 1.15 0.58 -24.14
CA TYR A 924 0.79 0.50 -22.72
C TYR A 924 2.02 0.35 -21.81
N GLU A 925 2.06 1.07 -20.68
CA GLU A 925 3.13 0.93 -19.69
C GLU A 925 3.04 -0.41 -18.93
N ARG A 926 4.02 -1.28 -19.16
CA ARG A 926 4.12 -2.56 -18.45
C ARG A 926 4.44 -2.35 -16.96
N LYS A 927 3.51 -2.71 -16.08
CA LYS A 927 3.63 -2.55 -14.62
C LYS A 927 4.54 -3.58 -13.93
N SER A 928 4.70 -4.78 -14.50
CA SER A 928 5.57 -5.83 -13.95
C SER A 928 6.13 -6.82 -14.99
N VAL A 929 7.22 -7.50 -14.64
CA VAL A 929 7.77 -8.67 -15.35
C VAL A 929 8.09 -9.74 -14.30
N GLY A 930 7.62 -10.97 -14.51
CA GLY A 930 7.86 -12.07 -13.59
C GLY A 930 7.87 -13.41 -14.28
N THR A 931 8.49 -14.40 -13.63
CA THR A 931 8.56 -15.78 -14.09
C THR A 931 8.30 -16.71 -12.90
N GLU A 932 7.48 -17.73 -13.09
CA GLU A 932 7.19 -18.74 -12.08
C GLU A 932 7.16 -20.15 -12.68
N SER A 933 7.41 -21.16 -11.86
CA SER A 933 7.35 -22.55 -12.30
C SER A 933 6.90 -23.49 -11.20
N THR A 934 6.05 -24.45 -11.57
CA THR A 934 5.65 -25.58 -10.71
C THR A 934 6.59 -26.77 -10.91
N PHE A 935 6.91 -27.45 -9.82
CA PHE A 935 7.81 -28.60 -9.71
C PHE A 935 7.28 -29.57 -8.63
N GLY A 936 7.83 -30.79 -8.56
CA GLY A 936 7.47 -31.75 -7.52
C GLY A 936 7.97 -31.30 -6.13
N ASP A 937 7.36 -31.80 -5.05
CA ASP A 937 7.60 -31.31 -3.68
C ASP A 937 9.11 -31.26 -3.30
N ILE A 938 9.67 -30.06 -3.09
CA ILE A 938 11.04 -29.83 -2.59
C ILE A 938 10.99 -29.26 -1.17
N SER A 939 11.66 -29.92 -0.22
CA SER A 939 11.96 -29.40 1.13
C SER A 939 13.46 -29.31 1.45
N ASP A 940 14.32 -29.71 0.51
CA ASP A 940 15.76 -29.65 0.69
C ASP A 940 16.26 -28.20 0.46
N PRO A 941 16.89 -27.54 1.46
CA PRO A 941 17.26 -26.13 1.36
C PRO A 941 18.23 -25.83 0.21
N GLU A 942 19.15 -26.73 -0.13
CA GLU A 942 20.08 -26.53 -1.23
C GLU A 942 19.34 -26.61 -2.57
N LYS A 943 18.43 -27.57 -2.75
CA LYS A 943 17.57 -27.62 -3.94
C LYS A 943 16.62 -26.42 -4.06
N LEU A 944 16.15 -25.87 -2.94
CA LEU A 944 15.37 -24.62 -2.95
C LEU A 944 16.22 -23.41 -3.39
N ARG A 945 17.50 -23.34 -2.96
CA ARG A 945 18.47 -22.32 -3.40
C ARG A 945 18.83 -22.46 -4.87
N GLU A 946 19.11 -23.67 -5.34
CA GLU A 946 19.30 -23.98 -6.77
C GLU A 946 18.08 -23.56 -7.58
N LYS A 947 16.87 -23.83 -7.08
CA LYS A 947 15.63 -23.46 -7.78
C LYS A 947 15.41 -21.94 -7.80
N LEU A 948 15.76 -21.24 -6.73
CA LEU A 948 15.73 -19.78 -6.66
C LEU A 948 16.71 -19.15 -7.65
N ARG A 949 17.93 -19.69 -7.71
CA ARG A 949 18.97 -19.29 -8.66
C ARG A 949 18.49 -19.44 -10.10
N TRP A 950 17.96 -20.61 -10.46
CA TRP A 950 17.38 -20.85 -11.79
C TRP A 950 16.25 -19.86 -12.11
N THR A 951 15.39 -19.56 -11.13
CA THR A 951 14.26 -18.62 -11.31
C THR A 951 14.75 -17.19 -11.55
N ALA A 952 15.85 -16.78 -10.90
CA ALA A 952 16.50 -15.49 -11.14
C ALA A 952 17.14 -15.38 -12.54
N GLU A 953 17.71 -16.48 -13.05
CA GLU A 953 18.29 -16.54 -14.39
C GLU A 953 17.24 -16.53 -15.52
N GLU A 954 16.08 -17.16 -15.32
CA GLU A 954 14.96 -17.02 -16.25
C GLU A 954 14.37 -15.60 -16.22
N LEU A 955 14.24 -15.00 -15.03
CA LEU A 955 13.74 -13.63 -14.89
C LEU A 955 14.67 -12.60 -15.54
N GLU A 956 15.99 -12.76 -15.42
CA GLU A 956 16.96 -11.92 -16.14
C GLU A 956 16.73 -11.95 -17.66
N LYS A 957 16.46 -13.13 -18.23
CA LYS A 957 16.18 -13.28 -19.68
C LYS A 957 14.89 -12.56 -20.06
N ASP A 958 13.83 -12.72 -19.27
CA ASP A 958 12.54 -12.06 -19.52
C ASP A 958 12.64 -10.53 -19.38
N MET A 959 13.33 -10.03 -18.35
CA MET A 959 13.58 -8.60 -18.13
C MET A 959 14.48 -7.98 -19.20
N LYS A 960 15.48 -8.74 -19.70
CA LYS A 960 16.31 -8.33 -20.82
C LYS A 960 15.51 -8.25 -22.12
N ARG A 961 14.60 -9.20 -22.39
CA ARG A 961 13.70 -9.16 -23.55
C ARG A 961 12.69 -8.01 -23.46
N ALA A 962 12.21 -7.70 -22.25
CA ALA A 962 11.32 -6.57 -21.99
C ALA A 962 12.06 -5.21 -21.88
N GLU A 963 13.39 -5.20 -22.03
CA GLU A 963 14.25 -4.01 -21.91
C GLU A 963 13.99 -3.19 -20.63
N CYS A 964 13.86 -3.87 -19.47
CA CYS A 964 13.51 -3.23 -18.20
C CYS A 964 14.36 -3.69 -16.99
N LYS A 965 14.38 -2.85 -15.95
CA LYS A 965 14.82 -3.18 -14.57
C LYS A 965 13.64 -2.99 -13.60
N GLY A 966 13.64 -3.63 -12.43
CA GLY A 966 12.62 -3.42 -11.40
C GLY A 966 13.20 -2.84 -10.11
N ARG A 967 12.43 -2.02 -9.39
CA ARG A 967 12.81 -1.51 -8.05
C ARG A 967 12.24 -2.33 -6.90
N THR A 968 11.24 -3.17 -7.14
CA THR A 968 10.69 -4.08 -6.14
C THR A 968 10.81 -5.50 -6.66
N LEU A 969 11.38 -6.39 -5.85
CA LEU A 969 11.47 -7.82 -6.12
C LEU A 969 10.49 -8.56 -5.22
N VAL A 970 9.64 -9.39 -5.83
CA VAL A 970 8.66 -10.24 -5.16
C VAL A 970 9.09 -11.69 -5.33
N LEU A 971 9.22 -12.42 -4.22
CA LEU A 971 9.28 -13.87 -4.18
C LEU A 971 7.87 -14.41 -3.98
N LYS A 972 7.43 -15.29 -4.88
CA LYS A 972 6.20 -16.07 -4.76
C LYS A 972 6.56 -17.53 -4.58
N VAL A 973 6.00 -18.18 -3.56
CA VAL A 973 6.10 -19.62 -3.36
C VAL A 973 4.70 -20.23 -3.21
N LYS A 974 4.56 -21.52 -3.55
CA LYS A 974 3.36 -22.30 -3.24
C LYS A 974 3.78 -23.55 -2.49
N LEU A 975 3.14 -23.82 -1.35
CA LEU A 975 3.36 -25.07 -0.62
C LEU A 975 2.81 -26.26 -1.40
N HIS A 976 3.27 -27.46 -1.08
CA HIS A 976 2.71 -28.72 -1.61
C HIS A 976 1.19 -28.83 -1.39
N THR A 977 0.69 -28.22 -0.31
CA THR A 977 -0.70 -28.09 0.12
C THR A 977 -1.50 -26.97 -0.57
N TYR A 978 -0.90 -26.31 -1.58
CA TYR A 978 -1.51 -25.30 -2.47
C TYR A 978 -1.77 -23.90 -1.87
N GLU A 979 -1.39 -23.62 -0.63
CA GLU A 979 -1.27 -22.27 -0.09
C GLU A 979 -0.20 -21.47 -0.85
N VAL A 980 -0.45 -20.19 -1.08
CA VAL A 980 0.42 -19.28 -1.84
C VAL A 980 0.93 -18.21 -0.90
N PHE A 981 2.25 -18.03 -0.85
CA PHE A 981 2.88 -16.98 -0.08
C PHE A 981 3.64 -16.04 -1.02
N THR A 982 3.36 -14.75 -0.91
CA THR A 982 4.17 -13.69 -1.52
C THR A 982 4.89 -12.91 -0.43
N ARG A 983 6.13 -12.50 -0.74
CA ARG A 983 6.97 -11.63 0.08
C ARG A 983 7.74 -10.72 -0.87
N GLN A 984 7.96 -9.47 -0.49
CA GLN A 984 8.61 -8.49 -1.37
C GLN A 984 9.67 -7.65 -0.65
N VAL A 985 10.64 -7.15 -1.42
CA VAL A 985 11.66 -6.21 -0.98
C VAL A 985 11.79 -5.08 -2.00
N VAL A 986 11.91 -3.84 -1.52
CA VAL A 986 12.29 -2.69 -2.36
C VAL A 986 13.82 -2.60 -2.36
N THR A 987 14.43 -2.55 -3.55
CA THR A 987 15.89 -2.57 -3.71
C THR A 987 16.43 -1.16 -3.88
N PRO A 988 17.60 -0.80 -3.28
CA PRO A 988 18.15 0.57 -3.33
C PRO A 988 18.45 1.09 -4.75
N LYS A 989 18.65 0.17 -5.71
CA LYS A 989 18.80 0.43 -7.15
C LYS A 989 17.78 -0.42 -7.91
N ALA A 990 17.43 -0.01 -9.13
CA ALA A 990 16.68 -0.88 -10.03
C ALA A 990 17.58 -2.04 -10.51
N ILE A 991 17.14 -3.27 -10.30
CA ILE A 991 17.88 -4.51 -10.60
C ILE A 991 17.30 -5.24 -11.80
N SER A 992 18.12 -6.07 -12.44
CA SER A 992 17.73 -6.97 -13.54
C SER A 992 18.67 -8.14 -13.75
N LEU A 993 19.81 -8.18 -13.05
CA LEU A 993 20.83 -9.22 -13.21
C LEU A 993 20.50 -10.42 -12.32
N ALA A 994 20.77 -11.64 -12.80
CA ALA A 994 20.46 -12.86 -12.06
C ALA A 994 21.11 -12.89 -10.66
N ASP A 995 22.34 -12.39 -10.54
CA ASP A 995 23.04 -12.30 -9.24
C ASP A 995 22.37 -11.31 -8.28
N ASP A 996 21.97 -10.11 -8.75
CA ASP A 996 21.21 -9.14 -7.93
C ASP A 996 19.86 -9.76 -7.50
N LEU A 997 19.11 -10.34 -8.45
CA LEU A 997 17.80 -10.96 -8.22
C LEU A 997 17.89 -12.11 -7.20
N TYR A 998 18.91 -12.97 -7.31
CA TYR A 998 19.16 -14.04 -6.35
C TYR A 998 19.54 -13.51 -4.97
N ASN A 999 20.51 -12.58 -4.90
CA ASN A 999 21.00 -12.05 -3.63
C ASN A 999 19.93 -11.30 -2.82
N TYR A 1000 18.98 -10.62 -3.48
CA TYR A 1000 17.86 -9.97 -2.80
C TYR A 1000 16.70 -10.91 -2.45
N SER A 1001 16.52 -12.04 -3.16
CA SER A 1001 15.45 -13.01 -2.86
C SER A 1001 15.87 -14.11 -1.89
N LEU A 1002 17.16 -14.44 -1.78
CA LEU A 1002 17.66 -15.47 -0.87
C LEU A 1002 17.35 -15.18 0.61
N PRO A 1003 17.52 -13.95 1.14
CA PRO A 1003 17.10 -13.61 2.50
C PRO A 1003 15.60 -13.75 2.72
N ILE A 1004 14.79 -13.52 1.68
CA ILE A 1004 13.33 -13.66 1.73
C ILE A 1004 12.95 -15.15 1.83
N LEU A 1005 13.58 -16.00 1.03
CA LEU A 1005 13.41 -17.45 1.09
C LEU A 1005 13.85 -17.99 2.46
N ALA A 1006 15.02 -17.58 2.96
CA ALA A 1006 15.52 -17.98 4.27
C ALA A 1006 14.60 -17.54 5.42
N LYS A 1007 13.95 -16.36 5.32
CA LYS A 1007 12.92 -15.94 6.29
C LYS A 1007 11.69 -16.83 6.23
N LEU A 1008 11.23 -17.23 5.04
CA LEU A 1008 10.13 -18.20 4.90
C LEU A 1008 10.49 -19.59 5.44
N GLU A 1009 11.75 -20.04 5.30
CA GLU A 1009 12.25 -21.27 5.93
C GLU A 1009 12.24 -21.21 7.47
N GLN A 1010 12.40 -20.01 8.05
CA GLN A 1010 12.32 -19.75 9.50
C GLN A 1010 10.88 -19.61 9.99
N GLU A 1011 10.02 -18.90 9.24
CA GLU A 1011 8.58 -18.75 9.53
C GLU A 1011 7.84 -20.09 9.42
N MET A 1012 8.28 -21.00 8.53
CA MET A 1012 7.67 -22.31 8.29
C MET A 1012 8.71 -23.44 8.28
N PRO A 1013 9.22 -23.88 9.46
CA PRO A 1013 10.22 -24.94 9.55
C PRO A 1013 9.75 -26.24 8.89
N GLY A 1014 10.55 -26.76 7.95
CA GLY A 1014 10.23 -27.98 7.20
C GLY A 1014 9.25 -27.79 6.03
N MET A 1015 9.01 -26.55 5.58
CA MET A 1015 8.15 -26.29 4.42
C MET A 1015 8.55 -27.09 3.17
N LYS A 1016 7.53 -27.52 2.43
CA LYS A 1016 7.66 -28.24 1.15
C LYS A 1016 7.05 -27.38 0.05
N LEU A 1017 7.87 -26.92 -0.89
CA LEU A 1017 7.43 -26.07 -1.99
C LEU A 1017 7.14 -26.89 -3.25
N ARG A 1018 6.06 -26.52 -3.96
CA ARG A 1018 5.72 -27.02 -5.31
C ARG A 1018 5.78 -25.94 -6.38
N LEU A 1019 5.92 -24.67 -6.01
CA LEU A 1019 6.08 -23.54 -6.94
C LEU A 1019 7.04 -22.53 -6.34
N MET A 1020 7.84 -21.92 -7.22
CA MET A 1020 8.66 -20.76 -6.93
C MET A 1020 8.64 -19.83 -8.16
N GLY A 1021 8.55 -18.54 -7.89
CA GLY A 1021 8.55 -17.48 -8.88
C GLY A 1021 9.18 -16.20 -8.34
N LEU A 1022 9.79 -15.44 -9.25
CA LEU A 1022 10.29 -14.11 -8.98
C LEU A 1022 9.59 -13.11 -9.91
N ARG A 1023 9.20 -11.95 -9.38
CA ARG A 1023 8.58 -10.87 -10.14
C ARG A 1023 9.19 -9.53 -9.76
N CYS A 1024 9.54 -8.74 -10.75
CA CYS A 1024 9.91 -7.35 -10.61
C CYS A 1024 8.74 -6.41 -10.92
N THR A 1025 8.50 -5.43 -10.06
CA THR A 1025 7.54 -4.33 -10.28
C THR A 1025 8.26 -2.98 -10.16
N HIS A 1026 7.55 -1.88 -10.41
CA HIS A 1026 8.11 -0.53 -10.53
C HIS A 1026 9.23 -0.51 -11.57
N LEU A 1027 8.85 -0.80 -12.83
CA LEU A 1027 9.81 -1.00 -13.91
C LEU A 1027 10.47 0.31 -14.34
N VAL A 1028 11.74 0.22 -14.69
CA VAL A 1028 12.55 1.31 -15.26
C VAL A 1028 13.05 0.83 -16.61
N SER A 1029 12.70 1.56 -17.68
CA SER A 1029 13.14 1.24 -19.04
C SER A 1029 14.67 1.29 -19.17
N THR A 1030 15.24 0.32 -19.89
CA THR A 1030 16.65 0.31 -20.30
C THR A 1030 16.85 0.74 -21.75
N LYS A 1031 15.77 1.10 -22.47
CA LYS A 1031 15.86 1.71 -23.79
C LYS A 1031 16.74 2.96 -23.70
N LYS A 1032 17.71 3.10 -24.61
CA LYS A 1032 18.54 4.31 -24.66
C LYS A 1032 17.62 5.51 -24.89
N PRO A 1033 17.72 6.59 -24.11
CA PRO A 1033 16.92 7.77 -24.37
C PRO A 1033 17.24 8.29 -25.77
N ASP A 1034 16.21 8.61 -26.55
CA ASP A 1034 16.39 9.32 -27.80
C ASP A 1034 16.95 10.71 -27.47
N THR A 1035 18.22 10.91 -27.79
CA THR A 1035 18.93 12.15 -27.49
C THR A 1035 18.38 13.35 -28.26
N MET A 1036 17.54 13.16 -29.28
CA MET A 1036 16.81 14.23 -29.95
C MET A 1036 15.58 14.69 -29.13
N ALA A 1037 14.86 13.76 -28.50
CA ALA A 1037 13.69 14.07 -27.68
C ALA A 1037 14.05 14.85 -26.40
N PHE A 1038 15.21 14.55 -25.81
CA PHE A 1038 15.70 15.19 -24.59
C PHE A 1038 15.99 16.71 -24.73
N PHE A 1039 16.21 17.21 -25.96
CA PHE A 1039 16.48 18.64 -26.23
C PHE A 1039 15.30 19.39 -26.86
N GLY A 1040 14.10 18.80 -26.93
CA GLY A 1040 12.88 19.47 -27.42
C GLY A 1040 12.88 19.84 -28.92
N LEU A 1041 13.88 19.42 -29.69
CA LEU A 1041 14.01 19.73 -31.11
C LEU A 1041 13.30 18.68 -31.97
N ARG A 1042 11.98 18.83 -32.15
CA ARG A 1042 11.27 18.11 -33.23
C ARG A 1042 11.84 18.56 -34.58
N PRO A 1043 12.35 17.65 -35.45
CA PRO A 1043 12.75 18.04 -36.79
C PRO A 1043 11.51 18.41 -37.60
N ARG A 1044 11.45 19.65 -38.09
CA ARG A 1044 10.46 20.09 -39.07
C ARG A 1044 10.59 19.21 -40.32
N ARG A 1045 9.57 18.38 -40.60
CA ARG A 1045 9.44 17.71 -41.90
C ARG A 1045 9.44 18.78 -42.99
N THR A 1046 10.38 18.68 -43.92
CA THR A 1046 10.44 19.54 -45.10
C THR A 1046 9.47 19.00 -46.15
N GLU A 1047 8.23 19.48 -46.12
CA GLU A 1047 7.37 19.39 -47.30
C GLU A 1047 7.82 20.42 -48.32
N SER A 1048 8.01 19.96 -49.55
CA SER A 1048 8.29 20.79 -50.71
C SER A 1048 7.02 21.49 -51.19
N SER A 1049 7.17 22.75 -51.57
CA SER A 1049 6.18 23.63 -52.19
C SER A 1049 5.25 22.95 -53.21
N ASP A 1050 3.94 23.27 -53.16
CA ASP A 1050 3.41 24.26 -54.12
C ASP A 1050 2.11 24.99 -53.69
N SER A 1051 1.92 26.17 -54.30
CA SER A 1051 0.84 27.18 -54.34
C SER A 1051 -0.45 27.14 -53.47
N ASP A 1052 -0.66 28.28 -52.77
CA ASP A 1052 -1.89 29.09 -52.59
C ASP A 1052 -3.31 28.47 -52.64
N GLN A 1053 -4.07 28.66 -51.54
CA GLN A 1053 -5.13 29.70 -51.48
C GLN A 1053 -5.64 30.01 -50.06
N ARG A 1054 -6.15 31.23 -49.86
CA ARG A 1054 -6.65 31.77 -48.57
C ARG A 1054 -8.09 31.35 -48.25
N SER A 1055 -8.34 30.90 -47.02
CA SER A 1055 -9.53 31.32 -46.24
C SER A 1055 -9.26 31.27 -44.73
N SER A 1056 -10.18 31.80 -43.90
CA SER A 1056 -9.87 32.29 -42.55
C SER A 1056 -10.63 31.62 -41.40
N LYS A 1057 -9.97 31.57 -40.21
CA LYS A 1057 -10.51 31.22 -38.87
C LYS A 1057 -10.99 29.75 -38.75
N ARG A 1058 -10.89 29.06 -37.60
CA ARG A 1058 -10.75 29.47 -36.19
C ARG A 1058 -9.69 28.63 -35.47
N LYS A 1059 -9.16 29.16 -34.36
CA LYS A 1059 -8.25 28.46 -33.43
C LYS A 1059 -9.10 27.66 -32.41
N ALA A 1060 -8.94 26.35 -32.35
CA ALA A 1060 -9.44 25.53 -31.25
C ALA A 1060 -8.33 25.39 -30.19
N SER A 1061 -8.73 25.21 -28.92
CA SER A 1061 -7.84 25.00 -27.78
C SER A 1061 -7.23 23.59 -27.80
N GLU A 1062 -5.99 23.48 -27.31
CA GLU A 1062 -5.39 22.19 -26.96
C GLU A 1062 -5.80 21.87 -25.52
N ASP A 1063 -6.78 20.99 -25.34
CA ASP A 1063 -7.09 20.40 -24.05
C ASP A 1063 -6.16 19.20 -23.84
N ALA A 1064 -5.30 19.31 -22.83
CA ALA A 1064 -4.37 18.26 -22.42
C ALA A 1064 -5.01 17.42 -21.30
N ASP A 1065 -6.04 16.64 -21.65
CA ASP A 1065 -6.56 15.55 -20.82
C ASP A 1065 -6.64 14.27 -21.66
N GLY A 1066 -6.10 13.19 -21.13
CA GLY A 1066 -5.85 11.96 -21.91
C GLY A 1066 -5.09 10.88 -21.13
N GLY A 1067 -5.16 10.92 -19.80
CA GLY A 1067 -4.51 9.96 -18.91
C GLY A 1067 -5.45 8.99 -18.20
N ALA A 1068 -6.77 9.15 -18.35
CA ALA A 1068 -7.75 8.37 -17.59
C ALA A 1068 -8.28 7.13 -18.33
N GLU A 1069 -8.52 7.21 -19.66
CA GLU A 1069 -9.36 6.25 -20.39
C GLU A 1069 -8.79 4.83 -20.56
N ASP A 1070 -7.48 4.67 -20.36
CA ASP A 1070 -6.76 3.43 -20.67
C ASP A 1070 -6.76 2.37 -19.54
N GLU A 1071 -7.26 2.68 -18.33
CA GLU A 1071 -7.08 1.80 -17.16
C GLU A 1071 -8.29 0.89 -16.82
N TRP A 1072 -9.44 1.03 -17.51
CA TRP A 1072 -10.74 0.55 -16.99
C TRP A 1072 -11.23 -0.82 -17.48
N GLU A 1073 -10.67 -1.38 -18.57
CA GLU A 1073 -11.04 -2.73 -19.02
C GLU A 1073 -10.26 -3.84 -18.32
N GLN A 1074 -9.23 -3.48 -17.56
CA GLN A 1074 -8.58 -4.36 -16.60
C GLN A 1074 -9.38 -4.33 -15.30
N TRP A 1075 -9.71 -5.51 -14.77
CA TRP A 1075 -10.08 -5.62 -13.36
C TRP A 1075 -8.92 -5.08 -12.51
N PRO A 1076 -9.16 -4.33 -11.42
CA PRO A 1076 -8.08 -3.88 -10.55
C PRO A 1076 -7.22 -5.08 -10.12
N GLU A 1077 -5.97 -5.15 -10.56
CA GLU A 1077 -5.03 -6.24 -10.21
C GLU A 1077 -4.53 -6.09 -8.76
N GLU A 1078 -5.47 -6.13 -7.82
CA GLU A 1078 -5.23 -6.61 -6.46
C GLU A 1078 -5.20 -8.14 -6.52
N GLU A 1079 -4.13 -8.75 -6.00
CA GLU A 1079 -3.78 -10.14 -6.32
C GLU A 1079 -4.87 -11.16 -5.94
N PRO A 1080 -5.36 -12.00 -6.87
CA PRO A 1080 -6.36 -13.05 -6.55
C PRO A 1080 -5.86 -14.19 -5.63
N ASP A 1081 -4.63 -14.11 -5.12
CA ASP A 1081 -3.98 -15.13 -4.30
C ASP A 1081 -3.86 -14.73 -2.80
N GLN A 1082 -4.14 -13.48 -2.39
CA GLN A 1082 -4.20 -13.10 -0.96
C GLN A 1082 -5.54 -13.49 -0.31
N TYR A 1083 -5.75 -14.79 -0.13
CA TYR A 1083 -6.82 -15.36 0.69
C TYR A 1083 -6.27 -16.42 1.64
N ASP A 1084 -5.66 -15.94 2.72
CA ASP A 1084 -5.51 -16.67 3.97
C ASP A 1084 -5.86 -15.75 5.13
N VAL A 1085 -6.61 -16.30 6.09
CA VAL A 1085 -7.07 -15.63 7.31
C VAL A 1085 -6.14 -16.06 8.44
N ASP A 1086 -5.64 -15.12 9.23
CA ASP A 1086 -4.93 -15.44 10.46
C ASP A 1086 -5.89 -16.15 11.42
N VAL A 1087 -5.72 -17.47 11.58
CA VAL A 1087 -6.43 -18.27 12.58
C VAL A 1087 -5.52 -18.39 13.79
N ASP A 1088 -5.71 -17.50 14.76
CA ASP A 1088 -5.10 -17.63 16.08
C ASP A 1088 -5.54 -18.96 16.72
N SER A 1089 -4.56 -19.71 17.23
CA SER A 1089 -4.78 -21.09 17.71
C SER A 1089 -4.31 -21.31 19.14
N ASP A 1090 -4.51 -20.33 20.02
CA ASP A 1090 -4.29 -20.46 21.47
C ASP A 1090 -5.54 -20.93 22.21
N ALA A 1091 -5.79 -22.23 22.13
CA ALA A 1091 -6.64 -22.95 23.08
C ALA A 1091 -6.26 -24.43 23.19
N LYS A 1092 -5.40 -24.77 24.18
CA LYS A 1092 -5.31 -26.13 24.70
C LYS A 1092 -5.25 -26.13 26.23
N PRO A 1093 -6.20 -26.79 26.93
CA PRO A 1093 -6.02 -27.12 28.34
C PRO A 1093 -5.03 -28.28 28.47
N GLY A 1094 -4.11 -28.19 29.43
CA GLY A 1094 -3.12 -29.22 29.71
C GLY A 1094 -2.91 -29.37 31.20
N THR A 1095 -3.66 -30.28 31.82
CA THR A 1095 -3.42 -30.72 33.21
C THR A 1095 -2.21 -31.66 33.28
N GLU A 1096 -1.58 -31.67 34.45
CA GLU A 1096 -0.39 -32.44 34.78
C GLU A 1096 -0.66 -33.96 34.79
N GLU A 1097 0.32 -34.80 34.42
CA GLU A 1097 1.09 -35.61 35.39
C GLU A 1097 2.03 -36.67 34.73
N GLU A 1098 3.21 -36.76 35.35
CA GLU A 1098 4.10 -37.92 35.55
C GLU A 1098 4.57 -38.89 34.43
N SER A 1099 5.87 -39.19 34.52
CA SER A 1099 6.60 -40.29 33.88
C SER A 1099 7.29 -41.10 34.98
N PRO A 1100 7.41 -42.43 34.84
CA PRO A 1100 8.74 -42.99 35.09
C PRO A 1100 9.19 -44.16 34.18
N HIS A 1101 10.46 -44.05 33.81
CA HIS A 1101 11.45 -45.10 33.50
C HIS A 1101 11.13 -46.59 33.76
N ARG A 1102 11.53 -47.49 32.83
CA ARG A 1102 12.86 -48.18 32.87
C ARG A 1102 13.10 -49.13 31.68
N ARG A 1103 14.39 -49.40 31.41
CA ARG A 1103 14.90 -50.43 30.48
C ARG A 1103 14.96 -51.81 31.15
N HIS A 1104 14.75 -52.88 30.38
CA HIS A 1104 15.66 -54.03 30.26
C HIS A 1104 15.25 -54.89 29.04
N GLY A 1105 16.14 -55.76 28.56
CA GLY A 1105 15.91 -56.59 27.36
C GLY A 1105 16.68 -57.92 27.38
N LYS A 1106 16.78 -58.56 26.20
CA LYS A 1106 17.07 -60.00 25.90
C LYS A 1106 15.78 -60.85 25.85
N GLU A 1107 15.67 -61.92 25.04
CA GLU A 1107 16.71 -62.69 24.31
C GLU A 1107 16.23 -63.20 22.92
N VAL A 1108 16.96 -64.16 22.32
CA VAL A 1108 17.05 -64.42 20.86
C VAL A 1108 16.50 -65.79 20.43
N VAL A 1109 15.51 -65.79 19.52
CA VAL A 1109 15.23 -66.69 18.34
C VAL A 1109 15.17 -68.23 18.57
N PRO A 1110 14.15 -68.96 18.04
CA PRO A 1110 14.25 -69.57 16.70
C PRO A 1110 12.99 -69.46 15.81
N ASN A 1111 13.23 -69.44 14.49
CA ASN A 1111 12.24 -69.50 13.39
C ASN A 1111 12.21 -70.95 12.81
N PRO A 1112 11.43 -71.32 11.76
CA PRO A 1112 10.08 -70.92 11.30
C PRO A 1112 9.13 -72.13 11.05
N LYS A 1113 7.80 -71.93 10.90
CA LYS A 1113 6.96 -72.73 9.97
C LYS A 1113 5.81 -71.89 9.36
N LYS A 1114 5.54 -72.16 8.07
CA LYS A 1114 4.63 -71.41 7.17
C LYS A 1114 3.16 -71.40 7.60
N LYS A 1115 2.46 -70.31 7.24
CA LYS A 1115 1.19 -70.38 6.51
C LYS A 1115 1.00 -69.19 5.56
N ASP A 1116 0.61 -69.54 4.34
CA ASP A 1116 -0.21 -68.81 3.35
C ASP A 1116 0.26 -67.44 2.81
N ALA A 1117 0.03 -67.22 1.51
CA ALA A 1117 0.50 -66.07 0.76
C ALA A 1117 -0.51 -64.90 0.78
N PRO A 1118 -0.07 -63.63 0.72
CA PRO A 1118 -0.96 -62.51 0.44
C PRO A 1118 -1.54 -62.62 -0.98
N PRO A 1119 -2.76 -62.09 -1.22
CA PRO A 1119 -3.29 -61.94 -2.58
C PRO A 1119 -2.42 -60.97 -3.40
N PRO A 1120 -2.47 -61.02 -4.75
CA PRO A 1120 -1.69 -60.11 -5.58
C PRO A 1120 -2.08 -58.65 -5.31
N GLU A 1121 -1.08 -57.81 -5.10
CA GLU A 1121 -1.27 -56.35 -5.06
C GLU A 1121 -1.81 -55.90 -6.42
N GLU A 1122 -3.00 -55.31 -6.41
CA GLU A 1122 -3.56 -54.65 -7.58
C GLU A 1122 -2.71 -53.42 -7.91
N LEU A 1123 -2.45 -53.18 -9.19
CA LEU A 1123 -1.56 -52.13 -9.67
C LEU A 1123 -2.30 -51.19 -10.60
N TRP A 1124 -2.12 -49.89 -10.41
CA TRP A 1124 -2.64 -48.83 -11.27
C TRP A 1124 -1.51 -48.17 -12.05
N ASP A 1125 -1.65 -48.07 -13.37
CA ASP A 1125 -0.65 -47.39 -14.22
C ASP A 1125 -0.75 -45.87 -14.08
N CYS A 1126 0.38 -45.22 -13.80
CA CYS A 1126 0.44 -43.76 -13.75
C CYS A 1126 0.15 -43.15 -15.13
N PRO A 1127 -0.86 -42.27 -15.28
CA PRO A 1127 -1.24 -41.69 -16.58
C PRO A 1127 -0.23 -40.66 -17.14
N ILE A 1128 0.87 -40.40 -16.44
CA ILE A 1128 1.89 -39.41 -16.84
C ILE A 1128 3.23 -40.07 -17.22
N CYS A 1129 3.65 -41.13 -16.53
CA CYS A 1129 4.90 -41.85 -16.81
C CYS A 1129 4.73 -43.33 -17.17
N SER A 1130 3.49 -43.84 -17.21
CA SER A 1130 3.14 -45.23 -17.54
C SER A 1130 3.83 -46.30 -16.69
N ARG A 1131 4.26 -45.96 -15.46
CA ARG A 1131 4.79 -46.93 -14.49
C ARG A 1131 3.64 -47.47 -13.62
N PRO A 1132 3.56 -48.79 -13.40
CA PRO A 1132 2.59 -49.37 -12.47
C PRO A 1132 2.93 -48.95 -11.03
N GLN A 1133 1.92 -48.61 -10.25
CA GLN A 1133 1.99 -48.23 -8.83
C GLN A 1133 0.98 -49.07 -8.03
N PRO A 1134 1.15 -49.25 -6.71
CA PRO A 1134 0.14 -49.90 -5.87
C PRO A 1134 -1.23 -49.24 -5.99
N ALA A 1135 -2.30 -50.05 -5.97
CA ALA A 1135 -3.70 -49.62 -5.92
C ALA A 1135 -4.11 -49.02 -4.56
N ASP A 1136 -3.30 -48.08 -4.07
CA ASP A 1136 -3.53 -47.28 -2.87
C ASP A 1136 -3.76 -45.83 -3.31
N GLU A 1137 -4.94 -45.28 -3.02
CA GLU A 1137 -5.33 -43.94 -3.49
C GLU A 1137 -4.36 -42.85 -3.06
N ARG A 1138 -3.73 -42.99 -1.88
CA ARG A 1138 -2.79 -42.00 -1.38
C ARG A 1138 -1.46 -42.08 -2.12
N GLN A 1139 -0.87 -43.27 -2.22
CA GLN A 1139 0.40 -43.48 -2.91
C GLN A 1139 0.30 -43.18 -4.41
N PHE A 1140 -0.81 -43.56 -5.06
CA PHE A 1140 -1.06 -43.25 -6.46
C PHE A 1140 -1.19 -41.74 -6.70
N ASN A 1141 -1.93 -41.03 -5.85
CA ASN A 1141 -2.05 -39.57 -5.96
C ASN A 1141 -0.72 -38.86 -5.63
N GLU A 1142 0.04 -39.32 -4.63
CA GLU A 1142 1.40 -38.82 -4.35
C GLU A 1142 2.35 -39.02 -5.56
N HIS A 1143 2.24 -40.15 -6.27
CA HIS A 1143 3.00 -40.40 -7.51
C HIS A 1143 2.54 -39.53 -8.69
N ILE A 1144 1.23 -39.28 -8.85
CA ILE A 1144 0.71 -38.38 -9.87
C ILE A 1144 1.16 -36.93 -9.61
N ASP A 1145 1.08 -36.46 -8.36
CA ASP A 1145 1.58 -35.14 -7.93
C ASP A 1145 3.07 -34.96 -8.31
N LEU A 1146 3.90 -35.98 -8.10
CA LEU A 1146 5.32 -36.01 -8.48
C LEU A 1146 5.51 -35.83 -10.00
N CYS A 1147 4.71 -36.52 -10.82
CA CYS A 1147 4.86 -36.53 -12.27
C CYS A 1147 4.34 -35.26 -12.97
N LEU A 1148 3.51 -34.44 -12.31
CA LEU A 1148 3.02 -33.14 -12.82
C LEU A 1148 4.10 -32.01 -12.81
N SER A 1149 5.32 -32.34 -12.38
CA SER A 1149 6.48 -31.47 -12.23
C SER A 1149 7.13 -31.05 -13.57
N ARG A 1150 7.34 -29.74 -13.79
CA ARG A 1150 7.98 -29.22 -15.02
C ARG A 1150 9.45 -29.67 -15.18
N GLN A 1151 10.12 -30.01 -14.08
CA GLN A 1151 11.49 -30.53 -14.10
C GLN A 1151 11.50 -32.00 -14.53
N THR A 1152 10.63 -32.83 -13.94
CA THR A 1152 10.48 -34.25 -14.28
C THR A 1152 10.07 -34.46 -15.75
N ILE A 1153 9.29 -33.53 -16.32
CA ILE A 1153 8.96 -33.50 -17.76
C ILE A 1153 10.18 -33.16 -18.64
N ARG A 1154 11.13 -32.34 -18.18
CA ARG A 1154 12.41 -32.10 -18.88
C ARG A 1154 13.34 -33.30 -18.77
N ASP A 1155 13.48 -33.85 -17.56
CA ASP A 1155 14.40 -34.95 -17.28
C ASP A 1155 13.96 -36.21 -18.04
N ALA A 1156 12.65 -36.54 -18.06
CA ALA A 1156 12.11 -37.62 -18.89
C ALA A 1156 12.30 -37.40 -20.41
N VAL A 1157 12.28 -36.14 -20.87
CA VAL A 1157 12.60 -35.80 -22.27
C VAL A 1157 14.11 -35.91 -22.56
N GLN A 1158 14.99 -35.72 -21.56
CA GLN A 1158 16.43 -35.90 -21.74
C GLN A 1158 16.87 -37.37 -21.62
N GLU A 1159 16.22 -38.19 -20.79
CA GLU A 1159 16.45 -39.64 -20.76
C GLU A 1159 16.04 -40.32 -22.08
N ASP A 1160 14.90 -39.95 -22.67
CA ASP A 1160 14.45 -40.48 -23.98
C ASP A 1160 15.33 -40.06 -25.17
N ILE A 1161 16.05 -38.94 -25.08
CA ILE A 1161 17.01 -38.51 -26.14
C ILE A 1161 18.32 -39.33 -26.09
N GLY A 1162 18.61 -40.01 -24.98
CA GLY A 1162 19.82 -40.83 -24.82
C GLY A 1162 19.71 -42.26 -25.37
N GLY A 1163 18.53 -42.72 -25.78
CA GLY A 1163 18.25 -44.15 -25.93
C GLY A 1163 17.69 -44.61 -27.28
N SER A 1164 18.51 -44.64 -28.35
CA SER A 1164 18.46 -45.67 -29.41
C SER A 1164 19.37 -45.37 -30.61
N SER A 1165 20.39 -46.21 -30.86
CA SER A 1165 20.65 -46.70 -32.21
C SER A 1165 21.29 -48.09 -32.23
N SER A 1166 20.54 -49.05 -32.78
CA SER A 1166 20.94 -50.36 -33.35
C SER A 1166 21.81 -51.35 -32.53
N ALA A 1167 21.27 -52.56 -32.36
CA ALA A 1167 21.99 -53.74 -31.88
C ALA A 1167 22.67 -54.54 -33.01
N ALA A 1168 23.77 -55.24 -32.70
CA ALA A 1168 24.14 -56.51 -33.36
C ALA A 1168 25.20 -57.32 -32.57
N ALA A 1169 24.91 -58.61 -32.36
CA ALA A 1169 25.80 -59.78 -32.26
C ALA A 1169 27.21 -59.72 -31.60
N ALA A 1170 27.28 -60.33 -30.40
CA ALA A 1170 28.19 -61.44 -30.03
C ALA A 1170 29.74 -61.28 -29.90
N THR A 1171 30.29 -62.21 -29.09
CA THR A 1171 31.70 -62.66 -28.95
C THR A 1171 32.75 -61.84 -28.16
N THR A 1172 32.96 -62.30 -26.92
CA THR A 1172 34.27 -62.61 -26.27
C THR A 1172 35.32 -61.53 -25.91
N SER A 1173 35.47 -61.38 -24.59
CA SER A 1173 36.72 -61.48 -23.79
C SER A 1173 37.60 -60.26 -23.45
N ARG A 1174 37.83 -60.12 -22.13
CA ARG A 1174 39.05 -59.67 -21.37
C ARG A 1174 39.87 -58.45 -21.84
N GLY A 1175 40.12 -57.52 -20.90
CA GLY A 1175 41.44 -56.85 -20.79
C GLY A 1175 41.52 -55.43 -20.19
N THR A 1176 41.78 -55.34 -18.87
CA THR A 1176 42.72 -54.38 -18.20
C THR A 1176 42.91 -52.92 -18.67
N THR A 1177 42.48 -51.98 -17.81
CA THR A 1177 43.25 -50.87 -17.13
C THR A 1177 44.76 -50.67 -17.39
N PRO A 1178 45.39 -49.50 -17.04
CA PRO A 1178 44.90 -48.10 -16.87
C PRO A 1178 45.95 -46.99 -17.27
N GLU A 1179 45.75 -45.73 -16.78
CA GLU A 1179 46.76 -44.65 -16.51
C GLU A 1179 47.53 -43.97 -17.69
N ALA A 1180 48.14 -42.76 -17.58
CA ALA A 1180 47.90 -41.56 -16.76
C ALA A 1180 48.74 -40.32 -17.23
N SER A 1181 48.26 -39.10 -16.95
CA SER A 1181 49.04 -37.90 -16.53
C SER A 1181 49.90 -37.03 -17.51
N SER A 1182 49.45 -35.76 -17.67
CA SER A 1182 50.19 -34.52 -17.32
C SER A 1182 51.04 -33.66 -18.33
N LYS A 1183 50.82 -32.33 -18.17
CA LYS A 1183 51.77 -31.18 -18.23
C LYS A 1183 52.39 -30.63 -19.55
N ARG A 1184 51.78 -29.52 -20.03
CA ARG A 1184 52.27 -28.10 -19.97
C ARG A 1184 53.69 -27.74 -20.51
N ILE A 1185 53.78 -26.77 -21.45
CA ILE A 1185 54.60 -25.49 -21.39
C ILE A 1185 54.50 -24.65 -22.70
N LYS A 1186 54.89 -23.35 -22.63
CA LYS A 1186 54.70 -22.22 -23.60
C LYS A 1186 55.82 -22.07 -24.66
N THR A 1187 55.52 -21.42 -25.82
CA THR A 1187 56.26 -20.29 -26.52
C THR A 1187 55.78 -20.12 -28.00
N GLY A 1188 56.00 -19.01 -28.74
CA GLY A 1188 56.27 -17.62 -28.32
C GLY A 1188 57.02 -16.65 -29.28
N GLY A 1189 56.33 -15.93 -30.20
CA GLY A 1189 56.81 -14.63 -30.78
C GLY A 1189 56.92 -14.45 -32.33
N ALA A 1190 56.36 -13.31 -32.83
CA ALA A 1190 56.83 -12.34 -33.87
C ALA A 1190 57.38 -12.78 -35.27
N GLU A 1191 57.37 -12.03 -36.40
CA GLU A 1191 56.89 -10.68 -36.80
C GLU A 1191 56.96 -10.46 -38.36
N LYS A 1192 56.25 -9.46 -38.93
CA LYS A 1192 56.58 -8.65 -40.17
C LYS A 1192 56.61 -9.34 -41.58
N LYS A 1193 56.34 -8.68 -42.75
CA LYS A 1193 55.66 -7.41 -43.14
C LYS A 1193 55.46 -7.29 -44.69
N ARG A 1194 54.58 -6.35 -45.12
CA ARG A 1194 54.54 -5.52 -46.38
C ARG A 1194 53.84 -6.00 -47.68
N GLY A 1195 52.95 -5.13 -48.19
CA GLY A 1195 52.53 -4.99 -49.61
C GLY A 1195 51.25 -4.16 -49.81
N ARG A 1196 51.32 -2.91 -50.31
CA ARG A 1196 50.17 -2.03 -50.70
C ARG A 1196 50.63 -0.89 -51.64
N PRO A 1197 49.84 -0.50 -52.66
CA PRO A 1197 49.26 0.86 -52.77
C PRO A 1197 47.74 0.81 -53.11
N ALA A 1198 46.82 1.63 -52.56
CA ALA A 1198 46.52 3.06 -52.80
C ALA A 1198 45.78 3.31 -54.15
N ALA A 1199 44.73 4.13 -54.29
CA ALA A 1199 43.75 4.81 -53.40
C ALA A 1199 42.54 5.24 -54.30
N ALA A 1200 41.36 5.73 -53.90
CA ALA A 1200 40.67 6.08 -52.64
C ALA A 1200 39.14 5.78 -52.81
N ALA A 1201 38.13 6.12 -51.99
CA ALA A 1201 38.02 6.91 -50.75
C ALA A 1201 36.89 6.35 -49.83
N ASP A 1202 36.21 7.21 -49.05
CA ASP A 1202 35.12 6.97 -48.05
C ASP A 1202 34.30 8.31 -47.98
N PRO A 1203 33.08 8.47 -47.38
CA PRO A 1203 32.42 7.54 -46.44
C PRO A 1203 30.86 7.43 -46.42
N ARG A 1204 30.39 6.51 -45.55
CA ARG A 1204 29.04 6.39 -44.91
C ARG A 1204 27.86 5.80 -45.72
N GLN A 1205 27.47 4.56 -45.39
CA GLN A 1205 26.31 4.27 -44.52
C GLN A 1205 26.20 2.77 -44.19
N LYS A 1206 25.76 2.46 -42.94
CA LYS A 1206 25.30 1.12 -42.53
C LYS A 1206 23.77 1.11 -42.48
N LYS A 1207 23.13 0.00 -42.86
CA LYS A 1207 21.87 -0.44 -42.24
C LYS A 1207 21.91 -1.94 -41.99
N LEU A 1208 21.43 -2.31 -40.80
CA LEU A 1208 21.19 -3.69 -40.36
C LEU A 1208 19.74 -4.05 -40.66
N SER A 1209 19.47 -5.33 -40.85
CA SER A 1209 18.12 -5.92 -40.88
C SER A 1209 18.00 -6.94 -39.75
N PHE A 1210 16.97 -6.79 -38.93
CA PHE A 1210 16.64 -7.66 -37.81
C PHE A 1210 15.13 -7.68 -37.61
N GLY A 1211 14.64 -8.82 -37.09
CA GLY A 1211 13.79 -8.87 -35.89
C GLY A 1211 12.35 -8.40 -36.06
#